data_AF-A0A7J0F4X8-F1
#
_entry.id   AF-A0A7J0F4X8-F1
#
_cell.length_a   1.000
_cell.length_b   1.000
_cell.length_c   1.000
_cell.angle_alpha   90.00
_cell.angle_beta   90.00
_cell.angle_gamma   90.00
#
_symmetry.space_group_name_H-M   'P 1'
#
loop_
_entity.id
_entity.type
_entity.pdbx_description
1 polymer ?
#
loop_
_entity_poly.entity_id
_entity_poly.type
_entity_poly.pdbx_seq_one_letter_code
_entity_poly.pdbx_strand_id
1 'polypeptide(L)'
;MRGKRILSLYTIIFGDRDLPPLLLLWSPISLSSNPTPFSFVRAITSDLMGPSRPPFATTVSILFVIAFNPAEVVFSSSDVASTVVLRPPHGGSDRHTMFLPLFLSPPTSFPNSSAVAAGRNSRRHLHGSDPPHPNAHMRLYDDLLRNGYYTTRLWIGTPPQKFALIVDTGSTVTYVPCSTCEQCGRHQDPKFEPELSSSYQPVKCNMECTCDNDRVQCIYERQYAEMSSSSGVLGDDILSFGNESELAPQRAVFGCENVETGDLYSQHADGIMGLGRGDLSVVDQLVDRGIIGDSFSLCYGGMDVGGGAMVLGGISPPPGMVFTHSDPVRSPYYNIDLKEIHVGGRKLPLNPRVFDGKHGTVLDSGTTYAYLPEAAFLAFKDAIMKELIALKRIPGPDPNYNDICFSGAGSDVSQLSKTFPVVDMVFADEQKLSLSPENYLFRVSIQVRGAYCLGVFHNGKDPTTLLGGIIVRNTLVMYDREHENIGFWKTNCSELWERLQIAGAPPPVPSPFERTNSTADVSPTPTGSPQHDFPGQFQVGLVTFYMSLSVNFSELKPHITELAQFIAQELGVNTSQVHLLNFTAKGNDSLIRWAIRPAESAEYFTNATAMGIIARLAEHRVRLPDTFGSYQLVEWNIEPPPTETWWLQNYIVVAVAIIVTLILVLSASGGWNIWRQSQQALGSYKPVDVDTAIPEQELQPLQTQVDVDTALPVQERQPLRTPVVSAL
;
A
#
# COMPACT_ATOMS: atom_id res chain seq x y z
N MET A 1 48.43 47.62 -7.90
CA MET A 1 49.56 47.39 -8.83
C MET A 1 49.42 46.01 -9.48
N ARG A 2 50.36 45.61 -10.36
CA ARG A 2 50.46 44.32 -11.10
C ARG A 2 49.94 43.08 -10.35
N GLY A 3 49.37 42.04 -10.97
CA GLY A 3 49.03 41.83 -12.40
C GLY A 3 49.88 40.79 -13.15
N LYS A 4 49.27 39.61 -13.38
CA LYS A 4 49.52 38.56 -14.41
C LYS A 4 50.93 37.98 -14.68
N ARG A 5 50.97 36.64 -14.73
CA ARG A 5 51.80 35.74 -15.57
C ARG A 5 50.97 34.47 -15.85
N ILE A 6 51.14 33.62 -16.89
CA ILE A 6 51.59 33.70 -18.31
C ILE A 6 51.34 32.28 -18.92
N LEU A 7 51.46 32.09 -20.26
CA LEU A 7 51.37 30.84 -21.06
C LEU A 7 49.95 30.29 -21.39
N SER A 8 49.75 29.52 -22.47
CA SER A 8 50.25 29.63 -23.87
C SER A 8 49.47 28.67 -24.80
N LEU A 9 49.46 28.93 -26.11
CA LEU A 9 48.88 28.05 -27.13
C LEU A 9 49.71 26.77 -27.39
N TYR A 10 49.05 25.74 -27.91
CA TYR A 10 49.57 24.92 -29.01
C TYR A 10 48.44 24.52 -29.99
N THR A 11 48.81 24.15 -31.22
CA THR A 11 47.91 24.08 -32.39
C THR A 11 47.79 22.64 -32.93
N ILE A 12 46.60 22.26 -33.44
CA ILE A 12 46.42 21.16 -34.40
C ILE A 12 45.61 21.68 -35.60
N ILE A 13 45.88 21.13 -36.78
CA ILE A 13 45.43 21.60 -38.10
C ILE A 13 44.34 20.67 -38.64
N PHE A 14 43.32 21.25 -39.29
CA PHE A 14 42.52 20.57 -40.32
C PHE A 14 42.47 21.44 -41.58
N GLY A 15 42.42 20.80 -42.76
CA GLY A 15 42.60 21.47 -44.05
C GLY A 15 41.33 21.54 -44.89
N ASP A 16 41.03 22.76 -45.33
CA ASP A 16 40.62 23.18 -46.69
C ASP A 16 39.39 22.54 -47.39
N ARG A 17 38.59 23.41 -48.04
CA ARG A 17 37.50 23.13 -49.02
C ARG A 17 36.14 22.63 -48.46
N ASP A 18 34.99 23.18 -48.83
CA ASP A 18 34.65 24.32 -49.72
C ASP A 18 33.49 25.19 -49.17
N LEU A 19 33.25 26.34 -49.82
CA LEU A 19 32.28 27.42 -49.47
C LEU A 19 31.36 27.71 -50.68
N PRO A 20 30.30 28.57 -50.60
CA PRO A 20 29.23 28.74 -49.60
C PRO A 20 27.87 28.90 -50.36
N PRO A 21 26.98 29.92 -50.17
CA PRO A 21 26.38 30.55 -48.98
C PRO A 21 24.82 30.57 -48.97
N LEU A 22 24.21 30.83 -47.80
CA LEU A 22 23.13 31.82 -47.53
C LEU A 22 22.74 31.67 -46.03
N LEU A 23 22.92 32.64 -45.12
CA LEU A 23 22.26 33.96 -44.96
C LEU A 23 20.73 33.80 -44.77
N LEU A 24 20.09 34.28 -43.69
CA LEU A 24 20.40 35.40 -42.77
C LEU A 24 20.11 35.12 -41.28
N LEU A 25 20.90 35.77 -40.39
CA LEU A 25 20.56 36.59 -39.20
C LEU A 25 19.19 36.38 -38.50
N TRP A 26 19.08 36.46 -37.17
CA TRP A 26 19.34 37.67 -36.35
C TRP A 26 19.97 37.43 -34.96
N SER A 27 20.47 38.52 -34.37
CA SER A 27 21.24 38.58 -33.11
C SER A 27 20.42 39.19 -31.94
N PRO A 28 20.85 39.04 -30.66
CA PRO A 28 20.04 39.38 -29.48
C PRO A 28 20.25 40.81 -28.96
N ILE A 29 19.38 41.24 -28.04
CA ILE A 29 19.54 42.39 -27.12
C ILE A 29 18.82 42.07 -25.79
N SER A 30 19.32 42.60 -24.68
CA SER A 30 18.71 42.49 -23.34
C SER A 30 18.05 43.80 -22.91
N LEU A 31 17.16 43.75 -21.90
CA LEU A 31 17.04 44.77 -20.85
C LEU A 31 16.10 44.30 -19.72
N SER A 32 16.14 45.02 -18.60
CA SER A 32 15.45 44.72 -17.34
C SER A 32 14.39 45.78 -16.99
N SER A 33 13.27 45.39 -16.37
CA SER A 33 12.65 46.13 -15.24
C SER A 33 11.35 45.49 -14.71
N ASN A 34 11.07 45.73 -13.43
CA ASN A 34 9.74 45.68 -12.80
C ASN A 34 8.91 46.92 -13.25
N PRO A 35 7.55 46.93 -13.25
CA PRO A 35 6.76 46.69 -12.04
C PRO A 35 5.33 46.09 -12.20
N THR A 36 4.64 45.96 -11.07
CA THR A 36 3.17 45.80 -10.89
C THR A 36 2.47 47.20 -10.98
N PRO A 37 1.12 47.39 -10.86
CA PRO A 37 0.07 46.48 -10.35
C PRO A 37 -1.36 46.56 -10.98
N PHE A 38 -2.29 45.82 -10.36
CA PHE A 38 -3.76 46.04 -10.20
C PHE A 38 -4.76 46.07 -11.39
N SER A 39 -5.75 45.17 -11.26
CA SER A 39 -7.19 45.29 -11.61
C SER A 39 -7.65 45.60 -13.04
N PHE A 40 -8.60 44.80 -13.54
CA PHE A 40 -9.93 45.31 -13.91
C PHE A 40 -10.99 44.18 -13.86
N VAL A 41 -12.27 44.54 -13.78
CA VAL A 41 -13.42 43.61 -13.72
C VAL A 41 -14.53 44.08 -14.68
N ARG A 42 -15.32 43.12 -15.19
CA ARG A 42 -16.74 43.20 -15.62
C ARG A 42 -17.06 43.20 -17.13
N ALA A 43 -17.94 42.25 -17.48
CA ALA A 43 -19.01 42.25 -18.50
C ALA A 43 -18.68 42.33 -20.01
N ILE A 44 -19.28 41.39 -20.75
CA ILE A 44 -20.44 41.66 -21.63
C ILE A 44 -21.32 40.39 -21.68
N THR A 45 -22.60 40.53 -22.06
CA THR A 45 -23.61 39.46 -22.10
C THR A 45 -24.54 39.63 -23.32
N SER A 46 -25.30 38.59 -23.66
CA SER A 46 -26.37 38.52 -24.69
C SER A 46 -25.89 38.26 -26.15
N ASP A 47 -26.66 37.61 -27.05
CA ASP A 47 -28.07 37.17 -26.94
C ASP A 47 -28.49 35.88 -27.69
N LEU A 48 -29.59 35.33 -27.18
CA LEU A 48 -30.62 34.38 -27.69
C LEU A 48 -30.60 33.78 -29.12
N MET A 49 -30.90 32.47 -29.22
CA MET A 49 -32.19 31.96 -29.76
C MET A 49 -32.47 30.47 -29.37
N GLY A 50 -33.74 30.09 -29.22
CA GLY A 50 -34.23 28.73 -28.85
C GLY A 50 -34.77 27.93 -30.06
N PRO A 51 -35.66 26.91 -29.91
CA PRO A 51 -36.47 26.47 -28.75
C PRO A 51 -35.78 25.32 -27.93
N SER A 52 -36.39 24.40 -27.14
CA SER A 52 -37.79 24.01 -26.86
C SER A 52 -38.04 23.49 -25.40
N ARG A 53 -38.93 22.49 -25.20
CA ARG A 53 -39.56 21.97 -23.96
C ARG A 53 -40.29 20.62 -24.25
N PRO A 54 -40.89 19.86 -23.28
CA PRO A 54 -41.11 20.10 -21.84
C PRO A 54 -40.55 18.94 -20.92
N PRO A 55 -40.83 18.91 -19.59
CA PRO A 55 -40.10 18.06 -18.62
C PRO A 55 -40.96 17.00 -17.87
N PHE A 56 -40.35 16.31 -16.91
CA PHE A 56 -41.02 15.73 -15.74
C PHE A 56 -40.45 16.31 -14.44
N ALA A 57 -41.26 16.37 -13.39
CA ALA A 57 -40.89 16.87 -12.07
C ALA A 57 -41.61 16.08 -10.96
N THR A 58 -40.96 15.94 -9.81
CA THR A 58 -41.58 15.43 -8.58
C THR A 58 -41.05 16.19 -7.38
N THR A 59 -41.87 17.09 -6.85
CA THR A 59 -41.63 17.80 -5.58
C THR A 59 -42.15 16.97 -4.41
N VAL A 60 -41.34 16.82 -3.37
CA VAL A 60 -41.82 16.55 -2.01
C VAL A 60 -41.11 17.52 -1.07
N SER A 61 -41.89 18.42 -0.47
CA SER A 61 -41.42 19.38 0.52
C SER A 61 -41.69 18.85 1.92
N ILE A 62 -40.73 18.96 2.84
CA ILE A 62 -41.01 19.06 4.27
C ILE A 62 -40.23 20.26 4.82
N LEU A 63 -40.94 21.23 5.39
CA LEU A 63 -40.34 22.29 6.18
C LEU A 63 -40.13 21.80 7.62
N PHE A 64 -39.03 22.22 8.23
CA PHE A 64 -39.03 22.62 9.64
C PHE A 64 -38.18 23.89 9.80
N VAL A 65 -38.79 24.94 10.37
CA VAL A 65 -38.14 26.25 10.59
C VAL A 65 -38.48 26.75 11.99
N ILE A 66 -37.53 26.61 12.92
CA ILE A 66 -37.26 27.54 14.04
C ILE A 66 -35.73 27.46 14.24
N ALA A 67 -34.88 28.31 13.66
CA ALA A 67 -34.76 29.76 13.85
C ALA A 67 -34.17 30.17 15.22
N PHE A 68 -32.84 30.22 15.30
CA PHE A 68 -32.11 31.20 16.13
C PHE A 68 -30.78 31.57 15.46
N ASN A 69 -30.40 32.83 15.57
CA ASN A 69 -29.16 33.44 15.07
C ASN A 69 -28.90 34.65 15.99
N PRO A 70 -27.66 34.92 16.40
CA PRO A 70 -27.02 36.13 15.86
C PRO A 70 -25.50 36.03 15.65
N ALA A 71 -25.10 36.36 14.42
CA ALA A 71 -24.20 37.47 14.07
C ALA A 71 -22.70 37.48 14.50
N GLU A 72 -21.90 37.90 13.52
CA GLU A 72 -20.62 38.65 13.60
C GLU A 72 -19.40 38.00 14.27
N VAL A 73 -18.63 37.32 13.42
CA VAL A 73 -17.16 37.24 13.54
C VAL A 73 -16.56 38.63 13.32
N VAL A 74 -15.87 39.17 14.32
CA VAL A 74 -14.99 40.33 14.17
C VAL A 74 -13.55 39.85 14.00
N PHE A 75 -12.98 40.01 12.82
CA PHE A 75 -11.53 39.90 12.63
C PHE A 75 -10.85 41.18 13.13
N SER A 76 -9.83 41.03 13.97
CA SER A 76 -8.87 42.09 14.32
C SER A 76 -7.46 41.63 13.94
N SER A 77 -6.64 42.54 13.41
CA SER A 77 -5.39 42.21 12.73
C SER A 77 -4.19 43.02 13.23
N SER A 78 -3.37 42.41 14.08
CA SER A 78 -2.02 42.84 14.47
C SER A 78 -1.36 41.70 15.28
N ASP A 79 -0.05 41.45 15.24
CA ASP A 79 1.03 42.06 14.44
C ASP A 79 2.05 41.00 14.00
N VAL A 80 2.81 41.29 12.93
CA VAL A 80 3.89 40.41 12.43
C VAL A 80 5.22 40.77 13.08
N ALA A 81 5.83 39.81 13.78
CA ALA A 81 7.23 39.89 14.20
C ALA A 81 8.11 39.07 13.22
N SER A 82 9.06 39.73 12.56
CA SER A 82 9.82 39.13 11.44
C SER A 82 11.03 38.31 11.89
N THR A 83 10.97 36.98 11.75
CA THR A 83 12.14 36.10 11.95
C THR A 83 13.11 36.21 10.77
N VAL A 84 14.37 36.55 11.02
CA VAL A 84 15.39 36.73 9.97
C VAL A 84 16.01 35.38 9.57
N VAL A 85 15.61 34.86 8.41
CA VAL A 85 16.21 33.66 7.82
C VAL A 85 17.47 34.03 7.04
N LEU A 86 18.64 33.60 7.53
CA LEU A 86 19.92 33.74 6.82
C LEU A 86 20.02 32.69 5.70
N ARG A 87 20.02 33.15 4.44
CA ARG A 87 20.27 32.29 3.28
C ARG A 87 21.77 32.01 3.08
N PRO A 88 22.20 30.75 2.90
CA PRO A 88 23.46 30.42 2.25
C PRO A 88 23.46 30.84 0.76
N PRO A 89 24.63 31.10 0.15
CA PRO A 89 24.74 31.55 -1.24
C PRO A 89 24.68 30.40 -2.26
N HIS A 90 24.28 30.72 -3.50
CA HIS A 90 24.39 29.78 -4.62
C HIS A 90 25.86 29.48 -4.98
N GLY A 91 26.18 28.19 -5.13
CA GLY A 91 27.37 27.66 -5.78
C GLY A 91 27.00 26.33 -6.46
N GLY A 92 27.50 26.06 -7.66
CA GLY A 92 27.00 24.97 -8.51
C GLY A 92 28.00 23.85 -8.78
N SER A 93 27.44 22.69 -9.15
CA SER A 93 28.07 21.46 -9.66
C SER A 93 28.97 20.66 -8.71
N ASP A 94 28.89 19.34 -8.89
CA ASP A 94 29.88 18.33 -8.53
C ASP A 94 30.27 18.19 -7.05
N ARG A 95 29.45 17.45 -6.29
CA ARG A 95 29.84 16.16 -5.69
C ARG A 95 28.74 15.54 -4.82
N HIS A 96 28.38 14.30 -5.14
CA HIS A 96 27.79 13.39 -4.15
C HIS A 96 28.91 12.83 -3.26
N THR A 97 28.86 13.16 -1.97
CA THR A 97 29.64 12.50 -0.92
C THR A 97 28.64 12.02 0.12
N MET A 98 28.38 10.72 0.14
CA MET A 98 27.62 10.08 1.22
C MET A 98 28.37 10.28 2.54
N PHE A 99 27.63 10.69 3.56
CA PHE A 99 28.11 10.77 4.95
C PHE A 99 27.16 9.91 5.79
N LEU A 100 27.64 8.76 6.28
CA LEU A 100 26.91 8.05 7.33
C LEU A 100 26.70 8.97 8.56
N PRO A 101 25.57 8.87 9.27
CA PRO A 101 25.23 9.74 10.40
C PRO A 101 26.39 9.90 11.38
N LEU A 102 26.80 11.15 11.62
CA LEU A 102 27.82 11.47 12.62
C LEU A 102 27.20 11.38 14.01
N PHE A 103 27.45 10.27 14.71
CA PHE A 103 27.18 10.15 16.14
C PHE A 103 27.97 11.23 16.89
N LEU A 104 27.27 12.24 17.42
CA LEU A 104 27.83 13.14 18.42
C LEU A 104 28.09 12.33 19.69
N SER A 105 29.36 12.03 19.95
CA SER A 105 29.76 11.32 21.17
C SER A 105 29.32 12.13 22.41
N PRO A 106 28.71 11.51 23.43
CA PRO A 106 28.33 12.22 24.65
C PRO A 106 29.59 12.78 25.34
N PRO A 107 29.51 13.97 25.97
CA PRO A 107 30.65 14.61 26.58
C PRO A 107 31.21 13.76 27.73
N THR A 108 32.50 13.46 27.69
CA THR A 108 33.18 12.61 28.69
C THR A 108 33.30 13.34 30.03
N SER A 109 32.33 13.13 30.94
CA SER A 109 32.38 13.62 32.32
C SER A 109 32.18 12.49 33.33
N PHE A 110 33.27 11.78 33.65
CA PHE A 110 33.35 10.91 34.83
C PHE A 110 33.52 11.75 36.12
N PRO A 111 32.69 11.55 37.15
CA PRO A 111 33.06 11.80 38.55
C PRO A 111 33.38 10.47 39.25
N ASN A 112 34.39 10.47 40.12
CA ASN A 112 34.84 9.27 40.82
C ASN A 112 33.75 8.62 41.69
N SER A 113 33.58 7.31 41.56
CA SER A 113 32.97 6.45 42.59
C SER A 113 33.89 5.27 42.87
N SER A 114 34.85 5.46 43.78
CA SER A 114 35.79 4.41 44.19
C SER A 114 35.19 3.50 45.27
N ALA A 115 35.46 2.20 45.15
CA ALA A 115 35.32 1.18 46.18
C ALA A 115 33.90 0.84 46.70
N VAL A 116 33.24 -0.12 46.03
CA VAL A 116 32.92 -1.40 46.71
C VAL A 116 33.44 -2.56 45.86
N ALA A 117 34.65 -3.05 46.17
CA ALA A 117 35.18 -4.28 45.57
C ALA A 117 34.76 -5.47 46.43
N ALA A 118 33.63 -6.12 46.09
CA ALA A 118 33.11 -7.27 46.82
C ALA A 118 32.55 -8.35 45.90
N GLY A 119 33.10 -9.57 46.00
CA GLY A 119 32.42 -10.80 45.57
C GLY A 119 32.26 -11.00 44.06
N ARG A 120 33.35 -11.27 43.33
CA ARG A 120 33.29 -11.89 41.99
C ARG A 120 32.88 -13.37 42.11
N ASN A 121 31.67 -13.62 42.63
CA ASN A 121 31.09 -14.95 42.76
C ASN A 121 30.77 -15.48 41.37
N SER A 122 31.62 -16.37 40.87
CA SER A 122 31.30 -17.22 39.71
C SER A 122 30.17 -18.16 40.13
N ARG A 123 28.92 -17.69 39.96
CA ARG A 123 27.76 -18.58 39.89
C ARG A 123 27.99 -19.45 38.66
N ARG A 124 28.19 -20.75 38.89
CA ARG A 124 27.97 -21.73 37.82
C ARG A 124 26.53 -21.55 37.36
N HIS A 125 26.33 -21.08 36.13
CA HIS A 125 25.06 -21.31 35.45
C HIS A 125 24.94 -22.82 35.26
N LEU A 126 24.20 -23.44 36.17
CA LEU A 126 23.50 -24.68 35.88
C LEU A 126 22.59 -24.36 34.68
N HIS A 127 22.48 -25.27 33.71
CA HIS A 127 21.42 -25.20 32.70
C HIS A 127 20.06 -25.48 33.36
N GLY A 128 19.55 -24.50 34.11
CA GLY A 128 18.14 -24.19 33.99
C GLY A 128 17.98 -23.45 32.66
N SER A 129 17.07 -23.93 31.81
CA SER A 129 16.56 -23.09 30.74
C SER A 129 15.79 -21.94 31.39
N ASP A 130 16.24 -20.70 31.16
CA ASP A 130 15.40 -19.55 31.43
C ASP A 130 14.06 -19.71 30.68
N PRO A 131 12.93 -19.24 31.24
CA PRO A 131 11.64 -19.37 30.57
C PRO A 131 11.71 -18.69 29.19
N PRO A 132 11.15 -19.31 28.13
CA PRO A 132 11.27 -18.76 26.78
C PRO A 132 10.69 -17.36 26.74
N HIS A 133 11.52 -16.38 26.40
CA HIS A 133 11.08 -15.01 26.18
C HIS A 133 10.10 -14.96 25.01
N PRO A 134 8.96 -14.25 25.12
CA PRO A 134 7.99 -14.15 24.04
C PRO A 134 8.56 -13.30 22.89
N ASN A 135 8.60 -13.87 21.69
CA ASN A 135 9.14 -13.19 20.51
C ASN A 135 8.08 -12.34 19.81
N ALA A 136 8.49 -11.21 19.22
CA ALA A 136 7.64 -10.45 18.32
C ALA A 136 7.76 -11.00 16.90
N HIS A 137 6.89 -11.95 16.54
CA HIS A 137 6.76 -12.42 15.16
C HIS A 137 6.00 -11.37 14.34
N MET A 138 6.67 -10.80 13.34
CA MET A 138 6.17 -9.68 12.54
C MET A 138 6.32 -9.96 11.05
N ARG A 139 5.34 -9.52 10.26
CA ARG A 139 5.37 -9.62 8.80
C ARG A 139 6.08 -8.40 8.18
N LEU A 140 6.82 -8.65 7.10
CA LEU A 140 7.41 -7.60 6.26
C LEU A 140 6.61 -7.43 4.97
N TYR A 141 6.55 -6.19 4.52
CA TYR A 141 5.82 -5.70 3.35
C TYR A 141 6.77 -4.91 2.44
N ASP A 142 6.25 -4.44 1.30
CA ASP A 142 6.99 -3.68 0.28
C ASP A 142 8.12 -4.44 -0.41
N ASP A 143 8.81 -3.78 -1.34
CA ASP A 143 9.95 -4.33 -2.07
C ASP A 143 10.92 -3.24 -2.57
N LEU A 144 12.17 -3.65 -2.76
CA LEU A 144 13.28 -2.78 -3.19
C LEU A 144 13.18 -2.26 -4.64
N LEU A 145 12.24 -2.75 -5.45
CA LEU A 145 12.05 -2.32 -6.84
C LEU A 145 10.97 -1.24 -6.96
N ARG A 146 9.95 -1.27 -6.10
CA ARG A 146 8.87 -0.27 -6.04
C ARG A 146 9.21 0.89 -5.13
N ASN A 147 9.55 0.58 -3.89
CA ASN A 147 9.64 1.56 -2.79
C ASN A 147 11.08 1.74 -2.27
N GLY A 148 11.99 0.82 -2.61
CA GLY A 148 13.41 0.89 -2.22
C GLY A 148 13.72 0.31 -0.84
N TYR A 149 12.70 -0.05 -0.06
CA TYR A 149 12.81 -0.54 1.31
C TYR A 149 11.78 -1.65 1.58
N TYR A 150 11.89 -2.27 2.75
CA TYR A 150 10.87 -3.14 3.33
C TYR A 150 10.28 -2.47 4.58
N THR A 151 8.97 -2.56 4.76
CA THR A 151 8.29 -2.04 5.97
C THR A 151 7.77 -3.17 6.85
N THR A 152 7.54 -2.88 8.14
CA THR A 152 6.69 -3.71 9.02
C THR A 152 5.57 -2.88 9.61
N ARG A 153 4.52 -3.53 10.13
CA ARG A 153 3.38 -2.86 10.75
C ARG A 153 3.58 -2.79 12.26
N LEU A 154 3.53 -1.56 12.78
CA LEU A 154 3.58 -1.26 14.22
C LEU A 154 2.30 -0.50 14.59
N TRP A 155 1.79 -0.75 15.79
CA TRP A 155 0.67 -0.01 16.36
C TRP A 155 1.13 0.75 17.60
N ILE A 156 0.69 2.00 17.77
CA ILE A 156 1.06 2.88 18.88
C ILE A 156 -0.20 3.46 19.53
N GLY A 157 -0.28 3.38 20.86
CA GLY A 157 -1.27 4.08 21.68
C GLY A 157 -2.48 3.26 22.15
N THR A 158 -3.37 3.92 22.90
CA THR A 158 -4.61 3.34 23.45
C THR A 158 -5.80 4.27 23.20
N PRO A 159 -6.67 3.99 22.21
CA PRO A 159 -6.66 2.82 21.31
C PRO A 159 -5.49 2.83 20.31
N PRO A 160 -5.06 1.66 19.79
CA PRO A 160 -3.85 1.57 18.96
C PRO A 160 -4.05 2.12 17.54
N GLN A 161 -3.22 3.10 17.18
CA GLN A 161 -3.12 3.69 15.84
C GLN A 161 -2.06 2.92 15.03
N LYS A 162 -2.25 2.75 13.72
CA LYS A 162 -1.45 1.83 12.89
C LYS A 162 -0.56 2.58 11.89
N PHE A 163 0.68 2.12 11.74
CA PHE A 163 1.68 2.65 10.81
C PHE A 163 2.35 1.50 10.05
N ALA A 164 3.01 1.76 8.91
CA ALA A 164 4.16 0.96 8.50
C ALA A 164 5.44 1.78 8.54
N LEU A 165 6.45 1.16 9.12
CA LEU A 165 7.74 1.78 9.35
C LEU A 165 8.80 1.03 8.55
N ILE A 166 9.71 1.78 7.91
CA ILE A 166 10.90 1.21 7.27
C ILE A 166 11.71 0.49 8.33
N VAL A 167 12.08 -0.76 8.07
CA VAL A 167 12.87 -1.55 9.02
C VAL A 167 14.34 -1.23 8.80
N ASP A 168 14.97 -0.50 9.72
CA ASP A 168 16.27 0.15 9.51
C ASP A 168 17.29 -0.24 10.60
N THR A 169 18.29 -1.03 10.22
CA THR A 169 19.41 -1.42 11.10
C THR A 169 20.58 -0.42 11.07
N GLY A 170 20.53 0.58 10.19
CA GLY A 170 21.46 1.71 10.11
C GLY A 170 21.15 2.88 11.04
N SER A 171 19.92 2.98 11.59
CA SER A 171 19.54 4.01 12.57
C SER A 171 18.91 3.48 13.86
N THR A 172 18.83 4.34 14.88
CA THR A 172 18.51 3.98 16.27
C THR A 172 17.18 4.52 16.79
N VAL A 173 16.39 5.24 16.00
CA VAL A 173 15.13 5.84 16.49
C VAL A 173 13.95 5.21 15.75
N THR A 174 12.96 4.75 16.50
CA THR A 174 11.63 4.46 15.95
C THR A 174 10.79 5.72 16.03
N TYR A 175 10.16 6.17 14.94
CA TYR A 175 9.36 7.41 14.91
C TYR A 175 8.25 7.42 13.86
N VAL A 176 7.29 8.34 14.06
CA VAL A 176 6.14 8.60 13.17
C VAL A 176 5.80 10.10 13.15
N PRO A 177 5.28 10.65 12.03
CA PRO A 177 4.78 12.01 11.94
C PRO A 177 3.55 12.19 12.84
N CYS A 178 3.64 13.16 13.74
CA CYS A 178 2.53 13.53 14.60
C CYS A 178 1.54 14.46 13.88
N SER A 179 0.28 14.48 14.33
CA SER A 179 -0.79 15.30 13.74
C SER A 179 -0.52 16.81 13.79
N THR A 180 0.34 17.25 14.70
CA THR A 180 0.88 18.62 14.80
C THR A 180 1.98 18.94 13.77
N CYS A 181 2.42 17.97 12.96
CA CYS A 181 3.51 18.17 12.01
C CYS A 181 3.06 18.84 10.70
N GLU A 182 3.28 20.16 10.62
CA GLU A 182 3.10 20.96 9.41
C GLU A 182 4.21 20.75 8.35
N GLN A 183 5.40 20.28 8.75
CA GLN A 183 6.57 20.09 7.88
C GLN A 183 6.90 18.60 7.62
N CYS A 184 5.89 17.74 7.68
CA CYS A 184 5.95 16.32 7.35
C CYS A 184 5.10 16.03 6.10
N GLY A 185 5.47 15.01 5.35
CA GLY A 185 4.88 14.61 4.09
C GLY A 185 3.44 14.09 4.17
N ARG A 186 3.10 13.28 3.15
CA ARG A 186 1.82 12.55 3.05
C ARG A 186 2.10 11.09 2.70
N HIS A 187 2.10 10.28 3.74
CA HIS A 187 2.37 8.85 3.70
C HIS A 187 1.06 8.06 3.49
N GLN A 188 1.09 6.74 3.65
CA GLN A 188 -0.07 5.87 3.38
C GLN A 188 -1.16 5.93 4.46
N ASP A 189 -0.79 6.04 5.74
CA ASP A 189 -1.68 5.97 6.90
C ASP A 189 -1.75 7.36 7.60
N PRO A 190 -2.75 7.61 8.47
CA PRO A 190 -2.86 8.89 9.17
C PRO A 190 -1.69 9.18 10.11
N LYS A 191 -1.29 10.45 10.23
CA LYS A 191 -0.32 10.94 11.22
C LYS A 191 -0.79 10.61 12.64
N PHE A 192 0.12 10.23 13.54
CA PHE A 192 -0.21 9.87 14.93
C PHE A 192 -0.89 11.02 15.66
N GLU A 193 -2.04 10.77 16.28
CA GLU A 193 -2.80 11.74 17.07
C GLU A 193 -2.56 11.48 18.58
N PRO A 194 -1.67 12.25 19.26
CA PRO A 194 -1.32 11.96 20.65
C PRO A 194 -2.50 12.13 21.61
N GLU A 195 -3.34 13.15 21.35
CA GLU A 195 -4.54 13.48 22.13
C GLU A 195 -5.63 12.38 22.06
N LEU A 196 -5.58 11.48 21.08
CA LEU A 196 -6.46 10.33 21.00
C LEU A 196 -5.93 9.10 21.76
N SER A 197 -4.65 9.09 22.14
CA SER A 197 -4.06 8.01 22.93
C SER A 197 -4.11 8.31 24.42
N SER A 198 -5.01 7.63 25.12
CA SER A 198 -5.15 7.70 26.58
C SER A 198 -3.93 7.20 27.37
N SER A 199 -2.93 6.63 26.68
CA SER A 199 -1.68 6.16 27.26
C SER A 199 -0.44 6.97 26.84
N TYR A 200 -0.57 7.95 25.94
CA TYR A 200 0.55 8.79 25.51
C TYR A 200 1.07 9.69 26.62
N GLN A 201 2.39 9.80 26.75
CA GLN A 201 3.05 10.79 27.59
C GLN A 201 4.25 11.39 26.85
N PRO A 202 4.37 12.73 26.71
CA PRO A 202 5.59 13.32 26.18
C PRO A 202 6.74 13.13 27.19
N VAL A 203 7.91 12.71 26.70
CA VAL A 203 9.09 12.51 27.53
C VAL A 203 9.60 13.87 28.00
N LYS A 204 9.57 14.09 29.31
CA LYS A 204 9.95 15.37 29.93
C LYS A 204 11.46 15.57 29.90
N CYS A 205 11.90 16.78 29.61
CA CYS A 205 13.31 17.16 29.64
C CYS A 205 13.99 16.75 30.95
N ASN A 206 15.11 16.06 30.85
CA ASN A 206 15.97 15.68 31.98
C ASN A 206 17.46 15.87 31.62
N MET A 207 18.39 15.30 32.39
CA MET A 207 19.84 15.40 32.11
C MET A 207 20.38 14.28 31.19
N GLU A 208 19.53 13.35 30.77
CA GLU A 208 19.87 12.14 30.03
C GLU A 208 19.48 12.26 28.53
N CYS A 209 18.71 13.29 28.17
CA CYS A 209 18.26 13.57 26.80
C CYS A 209 18.69 14.97 26.31
N THR A 210 18.70 15.16 24.99
CA THR A 210 18.65 16.50 24.39
C THR A 210 17.25 17.07 24.60
N CYS A 211 17.14 18.32 25.08
CA CYS A 211 15.86 18.98 25.27
C CYS A 211 15.56 20.06 24.23
N ASP A 212 14.29 20.42 24.12
CA ASP A 212 13.81 21.63 23.48
C ASP A 212 14.38 22.93 24.11
N ASN A 213 14.22 24.06 23.40
CA ASN A 213 14.75 25.36 23.84
C ASN A 213 14.20 25.79 25.20
N ASP A 214 12.93 25.50 25.49
CA ASP A 214 12.24 25.85 26.73
C ASP A 214 12.46 24.83 27.86
N ARG A 215 13.16 23.71 27.58
CA ARG A 215 13.49 22.62 28.51
C ARG A 215 12.27 21.98 29.17
N VAL A 216 11.22 21.77 28.38
CA VAL A 216 10.00 21.08 28.77
C VAL A 216 10.04 19.61 28.34
N GLN A 217 10.55 19.31 27.15
CA GLN A 217 10.47 18.00 26.50
C GLN A 217 11.82 17.54 25.95
N CYS A 218 12.04 16.23 25.92
CA CYS A 218 13.15 15.63 25.19
C CYS A 218 12.85 15.67 23.69
N ILE A 219 13.88 15.92 22.87
CA ILE A 219 13.80 15.96 21.41
C ILE A 219 14.79 14.98 20.78
N TYR A 220 14.55 14.64 19.52
CA TYR A 220 15.48 13.90 18.68
C TYR A 220 15.68 14.59 17.33
N GLU A 221 16.85 14.37 16.74
CA GLU A 221 17.23 14.81 15.40
C GLU A 221 18.05 13.69 14.75
N ARG A 222 17.80 13.39 13.47
CA ARG A 222 18.52 12.38 12.68
C ARG A 222 18.80 12.88 11.26
N GLN A 223 20.09 12.79 10.91
CA GLN A 223 20.77 12.86 9.62
C GLN A 223 20.88 11.53 8.84
N TYR A 224 20.32 11.34 7.64
CA TYR A 224 20.57 10.10 6.86
C TYR A 224 21.61 10.28 5.73
N ALA A 225 22.03 9.17 5.13
CA ALA A 225 23.15 9.13 4.17
C ALA A 225 22.81 9.78 2.81
N GLU A 226 21.53 9.78 2.43
CA GLU A 226 20.92 10.50 1.31
C GLU A 226 20.64 11.99 1.63
N MET A 227 21.09 12.47 2.79
CA MET A 227 20.99 13.85 3.29
C MET A 227 19.58 14.31 3.68
N SER A 228 18.60 13.39 3.68
CA SER A 228 17.31 13.59 4.34
C SER A 228 17.48 13.81 5.85
N SER A 229 16.46 14.36 6.52
CA SER A 229 16.48 14.53 7.96
C SER A 229 15.11 14.38 8.61
N SER A 230 15.10 13.87 9.84
CA SER A 230 13.95 13.71 10.72
C SER A 230 14.19 14.42 12.05
N SER A 231 13.23 15.17 12.57
CA SER A 231 13.29 15.67 13.95
C SER A 231 11.92 15.92 14.57
N GLY A 232 11.86 15.86 15.91
CA GLY A 232 10.64 16.05 16.69
C GLY A 232 10.84 15.80 18.18
N VAL A 233 9.74 15.69 18.91
CA VAL A 233 9.74 15.40 20.36
C VAL A 233 9.75 13.90 20.63
N LEU A 234 10.27 13.47 21.77
CA LEU A 234 10.16 12.08 22.22
C LEU A 234 8.85 11.87 23.00
N GLY A 235 8.11 10.83 22.63
CA GLY A 235 6.90 10.37 23.33
C GLY A 235 7.07 8.95 23.86
N ASP A 236 6.39 8.61 24.94
CA ASP A 236 6.38 7.29 25.57
C ASP A 236 4.94 6.75 25.62
N ASP A 237 4.70 5.64 24.91
CA ASP A 237 3.36 5.07 24.74
C ASP A 237 3.41 3.55 24.51
N ILE A 238 2.25 2.89 24.37
CA ILE A 238 2.13 1.45 24.18
C ILE A 238 2.32 1.08 22.71
N LEU A 239 3.41 0.37 22.40
CA LEU A 239 3.67 -0.29 21.12
C LEU A 239 3.04 -1.69 21.12
N SER A 240 2.42 -2.07 20.00
CA SER A 240 1.92 -3.44 19.74
C SER A 240 2.43 -3.95 18.39
N PHE A 241 2.87 -5.21 18.36
CA PHE A 241 3.59 -5.81 17.22
C PHE A 241 2.68 -6.61 16.27
N GLY A 242 1.36 -6.39 16.34
CA GLY A 242 0.35 -7.08 15.55
C GLY A 242 -0.12 -8.42 16.12
N ASN A 243 -1.17 -8.99 15.53
CA ASN A 243 -1.85 -10.20 16.04
C ASN A 243 -1.08 -11.51 15.77
N GLU A 244 -0.01 -11.47 14.97
CA GLU A 244 0.87 -12.62 14.69
C GLU A 244 1.96 -12.77 15.78
N SER A 245 2.14 -11.76 16.63
CA SER A 245 3.16 -11.68 17.68
C SER A 245 2.77 -12.43 18.95
N GLU A 246 3.70 -13.19 19.52
CA GLU A 246 3.59 -13.77 20.87
C GLU A 246 3.87 -12.71 21.96
N LEU A 247 4.70 -11.71 21.64
CA LEU A 247 4.97 -10.58 22.50
C LEU A 247 3.74 -9.67 22.64
N ALA A 248 3.20 -9.62 23.86
CA ALA A 248 2.14 -8.70 24.27
C ALA A 248 2.59 -7.22 24.20
N PRO A 249 1.67 -6.24 24.10
CA PRO A 249 2.00 -4.83 23.95
C PRO A 249 2.94 -4.29 25.05
N GLN A 250 3.91 -3.45 24.66
CA GLN A 250 4.96 -2.93 25.52
C GLN A 250 5.02 -1.40 25.48
N ARG A 251 5.24 -0.75 26.63
CA ARG A 251 5.50 0.70 26.67
C ARG A 251 6.91 0.99 26.14
N ALA A 252 7.07 1.89 25.18
CA ALA A 252 8.38 2.34 24.72
C ALA A 252 8.39 3.80 24.25
N VAL A 253 9.59 4.37 24.25
CA VAL A 253 9.89 5.71 23.73
C VAL A 253 10.03 5.66 22.21
N PHE A 254 9.43 6.61 21.53
CA PHE A 254 9.49 6.80 20.08
C PHE A 254 9.53 8.29 19.73
N GLY A 255 9.91 8.62 18.49
CA GLY A 255 9.85 9.98 17.96
C GLY A 255 8.45 10.35 17.49
N CYS A 256 7.91 11.42 18.05
CA CYS A 256 6.76 12.16 17.54
C CYS A 256 7.30 13.26 16.62
N GLU A 257 7.37 12.96 15.33
CA GLU A 257 8.07 13.76 14.33
C GLU A 257 7.32 15.07 14.00
N ASN A 258 8.10 16.15 13.83
CA ASN A 258 7.62 17.52 13.60
C ASN A 258 8.26 18.21 12.37
N VAL A 259 9.36 17.66 11.81
CA VAL A 259 10.00 18.13 10.57
C VAL A 259 10.63 16.96 9.81
N GLU A 260 10.29 16.82 8.53
CA GLU A 260 10.95 15.95 7.56
C GLU A 260 11.65 16.78 6.47
N THR A 261 12.77 16.31 5.95
CA THR A 261 13.41 16.89 4.76
C THR A 261 13.93 15.82 3.80
N GLY A 262 14.14 16.20 2.53
CA GLY A 262 14.63 15.28 1.49
C GLY A 262 13.63 14.17 1.17
N ASP A 263 14.14 12.99 0.87
CA ASP A 263 13.35 11.88 0.32
C ASP A 263 12.27 11.37 1.30
N LEU A 264 12.50 11.46 2.61
CA LEU A 264 11.53 11.16 3.68
C LEU A 264 10.18 11.89 3.47
N TYR A 265 10.22 13.18 3.14
CA TYR A 265 9.03 14.00 2.90
C TYR A 265 8.16 13.50 1.72
N SER A 266 8.74 12.69 0.84
CA SER A 266 8.09 12.08 -0.31
C SER A 266 7.87 10.57 -0.19
N GLN A 267 8.28 9.94 0.92
CA GLN A 267 8.23 8.49 1.08
C GLN A 267 6.81 7.97 1.32
N HIS A 268 6.53 6.74 0.86
CA HIS A 268 5.22 6.11 1.03
C HIS A 268 5.00 5.56 2.45
N ALA A 269 6.05 5.04 3.09
CA ALA A 269 6.04 4.59 4.48
C ALA A 269 5.80 5.74 5.48
N ASP A 270 5.27 5.42 6.65
CA ASP A 270 4.83 6.40 7.65
C ASP A 270 5.91 6.76 8.67
N GLY A 271 7.17 6.40 8.43
CA GLY A 271 8.28 6.59 9.36
C GLY A 271 9.28 5.45 9.31
N ILE A 272 10.14 5.38 10.34
CA ILE A 272 11.23 4.40 10.45
C ILE A 272 11.17 3.70 11.80
N MET A 273 11.54 2.41 11.82
CA MET A 273 11.70 1.56 12.99
C MET A 273 13.19 1.23 13.14
N GLY A 274 13.92 2.11 13.83
CA GLY A 274 15.34 1.96 14.10
C GLY A 274 15.64 0.72 14.96
N LEU A 275 16.46 -0.17 14.41
CA LEU A 275 16.97 -1.41 15.02
C LEU A 275 18.49 -1.36 15.29
N GLY A 276 19.17 -0.26 14.93
CA GLY A 276 20.57 0.02 15.26
C GLY A 276 20.85 -0.06 16.77
N ARG A 277 22.12 -0.17 17.15
CA ARG A 277 22.52 -0.25 18.58
C ARG A 277 22.41 1.12 19.25
N GLY A 278 21.52 1.26 20.24
CA GLY A 278 21.45 2.43 21.13
C GLY A 278 20.06 2.73 21.69
N ASP A 279 20.02 3.42 22.82
CA ASP A 279 18.94 3.47 23.84
C ASP A 279 17.52 3.84 23.35
N LEU A 280 17.37 4.45 22.17
CA LEU A 280 16.07 4.77 21.55
C LEU A 280 15.56 3.68 20.58
N SER A 281 16.36 2.65 20.34
CA SER A 281 16.03 1.50 19.51
C SER A 281 14.96 0.68 20.19
N VAL A 282 13.98 0.21 19.42
CA VAL A 282 12.94 -0.69 19.93
C VAL A 282 13.51 -2.04 20.38
N VAL A 283 14.68 -2.44 19.85
CA VAL A 283 15.40 -3.64 20.30
C VAL A 283 15.98 -3.40 21.70
N ASP A 284 16.83 -2.39 21.85
CA ASP A 284 17.50 -2.07 23.11
C ASP A 284 16.50 -1.83 24.25
N GLN A 285 15.43 -1.05 24.00
CA GLN A 285 14.39 -0.78 24.99
C GLN A 285 13.60 -2.02 25.48
N LEU A 286 13.55 -3.10 24.68
CA LEU A 286 12.92 -4.37 25.08
C LEU A 286 13.92 -5.31 25.76
N VAL A 287 15.18 -5.31 25.32
CA VAL A 287 16.29 -6.10 25.90
C VAL A 287 16.65 -5.60 27.31
N ASP A 288 16.82 -4.30 27.50
CA ASP A 288 17.15 -3.68 28.80
C ASP A 288 16.10 -3.95 29.89
N ARG A 289 14.87 -4.26 29.47
CA ARG A 289 13.74 -4.58 30.34
C ARG A 289 13.54 -6.10 30.53
N GLY A 290 14.39 -6.93 29.92
CA GLY A 290 14.31 -8.39 29.97
C GLY A 290 13.07 -8.96 29.28
N ILE A 291 12.48 -8.24 28.33
CA ILE A 291 11.25 -8.66 27.64
C ILE A 291 11.57 -9.69 26.55
N ILE A 292 12.59 -9.40 25.74
CA ILE A 292 13.13 -10.29 24.70
C ILE A 292 14.60 -10.61 24.99
N GLY A 293 15.11 -11.71 24.42
CA GLY A 293 16.56 -11.97 24.38
C GLY A 293 17.29 -10.99 23.44
N ASP A 294 18.60 -10.80 23.64
CA ASP A 294 19.40 -9.81 22.89
C ASP A 294 19.74 -10.28 21.46
N SER A 295 18.71 -10.37 20.64
CA SER A 295 18.76 -10.82 19.25
C SER A 295 17.53 -10.33 18.48
N PHE A 296 17.65 -10.23 17.16
CA PHE A 296 16.51 -10.13 16.25
C PHE A 296 16.84 -10.81 14.90
N SER A 297 15.86 -10.98 14.03
CA SER A 297 16.08 -11.60 12.71
C SER A 297 15.20 -10.99 11.62
N LEU A 298 15.74 -10.91 10.40
CA LEU A 298 15.09 -10.33 9.21
C LEU A 298 15.22 -11.31 8.04
N CYS A 299 14.15 -11.52 7.27
CA CYS A 299 14.16 -12.39 6.09
C CYS A 299 13.35 -11.77 4.96
N TYR A 300 14.03 -11.21 3.94
CA TYR A 300 13.37 -10.56 2.80
C TYR A 300 13.02 -11.54 1.68
N GLY A 301 11.83 -11.42 1.11
CA GLY A 301 11.40 -12.18 -0.05
C GLY A 301 12.27 -11.93 -1.29
N GLY A 302 12.39 -12.97 -2.12
CA GLY A 302 13.09 -12.90 -3.41
C GLY A 302 12.51 -11.89 -4.40
N MET A 303 13.23 -11.68 -5.51
CA MET A 303 12.97 -10.60 -6.47
C MET A 303 11.54 -10.57 -7.05
N ASP A 304 10.88 -11.73 -7.17
CA ASP A 304 9.52 -11.86 -7.72
C ASP A 304 8.41 -11.95 -6.65
N VAL A 305 8.74 -11.88 -5.35
CA VAL A 305 7.78 -12.09 -4.24
C VAL A 305 7.56 -10.84 -3.40
N GLY A 306 8.64 -10.12 -3.03
CA GLY A 306 8.56 -8.99 -2.09
C GLY A 306 8.20 -9.40 -0.66
N GLY A 307 8.03 -8.42 0.22
CA GLY A 307 7.73 -8.60 1.64
C GLY A 307 8.74 -9.51 2.37
N GLY A 308 8.26 -10.25 3.37
CA GLY A 308 9.07 -11.20 4.12
C GLY A 308 8.58 -11.41 5.56
N ALA A 309 9.51 -11.74 6.45
CA ALA A 309 9.27 -12.00 7.87
C ALA A 309 10.37 -11.42 8.76
N MET A 310 10.01 -11.08 9.99
CA MET A 310 10.86 -10.45 11.00
C MET A 310 10.55 -11.03 12.38
N VAL A 311 11.58 -11.13 13.23
CA VAL A 311 11.47 -11.52 14.64
C VAL A 311 12.21 -10.51 15.50
N LEU A 312 11.57 -9.95 16.54
CA LEU A 312 12.30 -9.37 17.68
C LEU A 312 12.42 -10.44 18.76
N GLY A 313 13.64 -10.64 19.27
CA GLY A 313 14.01 -11.72 20.17
C GLY A 313 14.79 -12.84 19.49
N GLY A 314 15.19 -13.83 20.29
CA GLY A 314 16.05 -14.93 19.86
C GLY A 314 15.26 -16.08 19.23
N ILE A 315 15.75 -16.59 18.09
CA ILE A 315 15.32 -17.86 17.51
C ILE A 315 16.51 -18.82 17.47
N SER A 316 16.26 -20.12 17.58
CA SER A 316 17.33 -21.13 17.45
C SER A 316 17.94 -21.08 16.04
N PRO A 317 19.28 -20.96 15.90
CA PRO A 317 19.95 -20.94 14.59
C PRO A 317 19.62 -22.18 13.75
N PRO A 318 19.10 -22.02 12.51
CA PRO A 318 18.85 -23.15 11.62
C PRO A 318 20.14 -23.90 11.24
N PRO A 319 20.09 -25.24 11.08
CA PRO A 319 21.24 -26.01 10.61
C PRO A 319 21.77 -25.49 9.28
N GLY A 320 23.07 -25.19 9.23
CA GLY A 320 23.73 -24.62 8.05
C GLY A 320 23.64 -23.08 7.94
N MET A 321 23.17 -22.38 8.97
CA MET A 321 23.43 -20.94 9.11
C MET A 321 24.95 -20.70 9.26
N VAL A 322 25.51 -19.80 8.44
CA VAL A 322 26.92 -19.37 8.53
C VAL A 322 27.00 -18.07 9.34
N PHE A 323 28.07 -17.87 10.09
CA PHE A 323 28.22 -16.72 10.99
C PHE A 323 29.43 -15.85 10.65
N THR A 324 29.41 -14.61 11.14
CA THR A 324 30.54 -13.68 11.13
C THR A 324 30.46 -12.75 12.34
N HIS A 325 31.59 -12.31 12.87
CA HIS A 325 31.65 -11.45 14.06
C HIS A 325 31.24 -10.00 13.73
N SER A 326 30.51 -9.37 14.66
CA SER A 326 29.94 -8.03 14.55
C SER A 326 30.31 -7.15 15.76
N ASP A 327 31.60 -6.81 15.84
CA ASP A 327 32.24 -5.95 16.85
C ASP A 327 31.45 -4.64 17.13
N PRO A 328 30.84 -4.48 18.32
CA PRO A 328 30.12 -3.25 18.69
C PRO A 328 31.04 -2.08 19.09
N VAL A 329 32.32 -2.33 19.37
CA VAL A 329 33.33 -1.31 19.68
C VAL A 329 33.84 -0.65 18.40
N ARG A 330 33.84 -1.38 17.28
CA ARG A 330 34.17 -0.88 15.95
C ARG A 330 33.22 0.23 15.48
N SER A 331 31.91 0.04 15.63
CA SER A 331 30.88 0.97 15.17
C SER A 331 29.53 0.66 15.83
N PRO A 332 28.63 1.64 16.03
CA PRO A 332 27.24 1.40 16.46
C PRO A 332 26.35 0.73 15.39
N TYR A 333 26.92 0.32 14.26
CA TYR A 333 26.23 -0.35 13.16
C TYR A 333 26.53 -1.86 13.18
N TYR A 334 25.71 -2.65 12.51
CA TYR A 334 25.92 -4.09 12.38
C TYR A 334 27.01 -4.39 11.36
N ASN A 335 28.21 -4.63 11.86
CA ASN A 335 29.38 -4.92 11.04
C ASN A 335 29.49 -6.41 10.69
N ILE A 336 30.09 -6.71 9.53
CA ILE A 336 30.55 -8.06 9.19
C ILE A 336 32.04 -8.04 8.87
N ASP A 337 32.79 -9.08 9.27
CA ASP A 337 34.24 -9.12 9.01
C ASP A 337 34.58 -9.72 7.64
N LEU A 338 34.10 -9.04 6.60
CA LEU A 338 34.35 -9.36 5.19
C LEU A 338 35.83 -9.17 4.84
N LYS A 339 36.48 -10.24 4.36
CA LYS A 339 37.88 -10.19 3.88
C LYS A 339 38.00 -10.23 2.36
N GLU A 340 37.13 -10.99 1.70
CA GLU A 340 37.25 -11.25 0.26
C GLU A 340 35.88 -11.29 -0.44
N ILE A 341 35.87 -10.90 -1.71
CA ILE A 341 34.77 -11.19 -2.63
C ILE A 341 35.34 -12.07 -3.75
N HIS A 342 34.63 -13.14 -4.10
CA HIS A 342 34.95 -14.02 -5.23
C HIS A 342 33.81 -13.94 -6.23
N VAL A 343 34.12 -13.90 -7.53
CA VAL A 343 33.13 -13.86 -8.63
C VAL A 343 33.40 -15.04 -9.55
N GLY A 344 32.38 -15.86 -9.83
CA GLY A 344 32.56 -17.07 -10.65
C GLY A 344 33.54 -18.08 -10.02
N GLY A 345 33.64 -18.10 -8.69
CA GLY A 345 34.65 -18.88 -7.95
C GLY A 345 36.08 -18.32 -8.02
N ARG A 346 36.26 -17.09 -8.52
CA ARG A 346 37.57 -16.42 -8.62
C ARG A 346 37.66 -15.22 -7.68
N LYS A 347 38.56 -15.31 -6.70
CA LYS A 347 38.92 -14.22 -5.78
C LYS A 347 39.27 -12.92 -6.53
N LEU A 348 38.69 -11.79 -6.12
CA LEU A 348 39.06 -10.48 -6.65
C LEU A 348 40.49 -10.09 -6.22
N PRO A 349 41.30 -9.45 -7.08
CA PRO A 349 42.68 -9.07 -6.79
C PRO A 349 42.75 -7.81 -5.91
N LEU A 350 42.24 -7.93 -4.68
CA LEU A 350 42.12 -6.85 -3.69
C LEU A 350 42.98 -7.13 -2.45
N ASN A 351 43.38 -6.06 -1.76
CA ASN A 351 43.89 -6.15 -0.39
C ASN A 351 42.68 -6.17 0.56
N PRO A 352 42.53 -7.17 1.46
CA PRO A 352 41.38 -7.26 2.38
C PRO A 352 41.10 -6.00 3.20
N ARG A 353 42.11 -5.15 3.45
CA ARG A 353 41.94 -3.84 4.11
C ARG A 353 41.02 -2.87 3.37
N VAL A 354 40.63 -3.14 2.12
CA VAL A 354 39.62 -2.34 1.40
C VAL A 354 38.23 -2.42 2.06
N PHE A 355 37.93 -3.52 2.75
CA PHE A 355 36.66 -3.74 3.47
C PHE A 355 36.70 -3.28 4.94
N ASP A 356 37.84 -2.74 5.38
CA ASP A 356 38.18 -2.37 6.76
C ASP A 356 38.17 -0.84 6.98
N GLY A 357 37.78 -0.06 5.96
CA GLY A 357 37.86 1.41 5.95
C GLY A 357 36.71 2.12 6.68
N LYS A 358 37.03 3.16 7.47
CA LYS A 358 36.08 3.95 8.29
C LYS A 358 35.23 3.04 9.19
N HIS A 359 33.99 2.73 8.84
CA HIS A 359 33.16 1.80 9.62
C HIS A 359 33.42 0.33 9.26
N GLY A 360 34.15 0.03 8.18
CA GLY A 360 34.37 -1.32 7.67
C GLY A 360 33.27 -1.75 6.70
N THR A 361 32.81 -3.00 6.81
CA THR A 361 31.63 -3.49 6.08
C THR A 361 30.43 -3.50 7.01
N VAL A 362 29.40 -2.73 6.68
CA VAL A 362 28.14 -2.59 7.42
C VAL A 362 27.03 -3.30 6.66
N LEU A 363 26.22 -4.09 7.36
CA LEU A 363 24.97 -4.64 6.87
C LEU A 363 23.83 -3.73 7.32
N ASP A 364 23.08 -3.20 6.37
CA ASP A 364 22.06 -2.17 6.60
C ASP A 364 20.78 -2.48 5.83
N SER A 365 19.65 -2.52 6.54
CA SER A 365 18.32 -2.72 5.94
C SER A 365 17.64 -1.44 5.45
N GLY A 366 18.03 -0.27 5.96
CA GLY A 366 17.53 1.01 5.45
C GLY A 366 18.07 1.31 4.04
N THR A 367 19.31 0.89 3.77
CA THR A 367 19.92 0.99 2.44
C THR A 367 19.35 -0.05 1.46
N THR A 368 18.90 0.40 0.28
CA THR A 368 18.38 -0.45 -0.80
C THR A 368 19.43 -1.39 -1.43
N TYR A 369 20.61 -0.84 -1.76
CA TYR A 369 21.61 -1.44 -2.64
C TYR A 369 22.97 -1.65 -1.94
N ALA A 370 23.90 -2.36 -2.57
CA ALA A 370 25.28 -2.42 -2.06
C ALA A 370 26.12 -1.26 -2.60
N TYR A 371 26.97 -0.67 -1.76
CA TYR A 371 27.91 0.38 -2.13
C TYR A 371 29.32 -0.02 -1.69
N LEU A 372 30.21 -0.28 -2.66
CA LEU A 372 31.58 -0.71 -2.41
C LEU A 372 32.56 0.48 -2.57
N PRO A 373 33.66 0.54 -1.79
CA PRO A 373 34.76 1.46 -2.02
C PRO A 373 35.33 1.34 -3.44
N GLU A 374 35.87 2.44 -4.01
CA GLU A 374 36.21 2.56 -5.43
C GLU A 374 36.97 1.34 -6.01
N ALA A 375 38.06 0.92 -5.37
CA ALA A 375 38.86 -0.21 -5.82
C ALA A 375 38.07 -1.54 -5.82
N ALA A 376 37.21 -1.76 -4.82
CA ALA A 376 36.38 -2.96 -4.72
C ALA A 376 35.24 -2.94 -5.74
N PHE A 377 34.56 -1.79 -5.94
CA PHE A 377 33.55 -1.63 -6.98
C PHE A 377 34.12 -1.89 -8.38
N LEU A 378 35.26 -1.30 -8.71
CA LEU A 378 35.90 -1.47 -10.02
C LEU A 378 36.31 -2.92 -10.27
N ALA A 379 36.92 -3.59 -9.28
CA ALA A 379 37.29 -5.00 -9.39
C ALA A 379 36.08 -5.93 -9.50
N PHE A 380 35.02 -5.68 -8.73
CA PHE A 380 33.76 -6.45 -8.79
C PHE A 380 33.10 -6.31 -10.17
N LYS A 381 32.88 -5.07 -10.63
CA LYS A 381 32.36 -4.74 -11.97
C LYS A 381 33.15 -5.44 -13.06
N ASP A 382 34.48 -5.33 -13.03
CA ASP A 382 35.35 -5.90 -14.07
C ASP A 382 35.49 -7.42 -14.00
N ALA A 383 35.11 -8.06 -12.89
CA ALA A 383 34.98 -9.51 -12.80
C ALA A 383 33.62 -9.97 -13.35
N ILE A 384 32.51 -9.37 -12.88
CA ILE A 384 31.16 -9.68 -13.39
C ILE A 384 31.13 -9.55 -14.92
N MET A 385 31.58 -8.40 -15.46
CA MET A 385 31.61 -8.12 -16.90
C MET A 385 32.41 -9.13 -17.74
N LYS A 386 33.31 -9.93 -17.14
CA LYS A 386 34.08 -10.98 -17.85
C LYS A 386 33.36 -12.33 -17.88
N GLU A 387 32.43 -12.58 -16.96
CA GLU A 387 31.61 -13.80 -16.95
C GLU A 387 30.36 -13.67 -17.86
N LEU A 388 29.94 -12.44 -18.21
CA LEU A 388 28.74 -12.20 -19.02
C LEU A 388 28.99 -12.49 -20.51
N ILE A 389 28.54 -13.65 -20.96
CA ILE A 389 28.58 -14.05 -22.38
C ILE A 389 27.30 -13.58 -23.09
N ALA A 390 27.47 -12.92 -24.24
CA ALA A 390 26.41 -12.53 -25.20
C ALA A 390 25.26 -11.61 -24.71
N LEU A 391 25.30 -11.08 -23.48
CA LEU A 391 24.31 -10.08 -23.04
C LEU A 391 24.50 -8.71 -23.71
N LYS A 392 23.39 -8.07 -24.09
CA LYS A 392 23.39 -6.72 -24.67
C LYS A 392 23.30 -5.67 -23.55
N ARG A 393 24.34 -4.85 -23.36
CA ARG A 393 24.29 -3.67 -22.47
C ARG A 393 23.25 -2.66 -22.98
N ILE A 394 22.51 -2.06 -22.06
CA ILE A 394 21.47 -1.04 -22.29
C ILE A 394 21.64 0.13 -21.30
N PRO A 395 20.98 1.28 -21.52
CA PRO A 395 20.84 2.34 -20.50
C PRO A 395 20.12 1.84 -19.24
N GLY A 396 20.29 2.58 -18.14
CA GLY A 396 19.48 2.42 -16.92
C GLY A 396 18.06 2.97 -17.05
N PRO A 397 17.19 2.70 -16.06
CA PRO A 397 15.86 3.29 -15.98
C PRO A 397 15.90 4.81 -15.75
N ASP A 398 16.86 5.30 -14.97
CA ASP A 398 17.09 6.74 -14.75
C ASP A 398 18.33 7.21 -15.54
N PRO A 399 18.22 8.15 -16.48
CA PRO A 399 19.35 8.65 -17.27
C PRO A 399 20.36 9.51 -16.48
N ASN A 400 20.05 9.90 -15.25
CA ASN A 400 20.97 10.64 -14.37
C ASN A 400 22.01 9.71 -13.72
N TYR A 401 21.71 8.41 -13.59
CA TYR A 401 22.60 7.40 -13.03
C TYR A 401 23.27 6.56 -14.13
N ASN A 402 24.56 6.27 -13.97
CA ASN A 402 25.35 5.50 -14.94
C ASN A 402 25.22 3.99 -14.70
N ASP A 403 23.99 3.50 -14.70
CA ASP A 403 23.71 2.12 -14.32
C ASP A 403 24.32 1.11 -15.29
N ILE A 404 24.64 -0.07 -14.74
CA ILE A 404 25.29 -1.15 -15.47
C ILE A 404 24.23 -2.21 -15.77
N CYS A 405 23.45 -1.95 -16.83
CA CYS A 405 22.26 -2.70 -17.18
C CYS A 405 22.42 -3.53 -18.45
N PHE A 406 21.75 -4.67 -18.49
CA PHE A 406 21.82 -5.69 -19.52
C PHE A 406 20.43 -6.12 -19.96
N SER A 407 20.34 -6.69 -21.16
CA SER A 407 19.12 -7.27 -21.74
C SER A 407 19.44 -8.61 -22.41
N GLY A 408 18.47 -9.52 -22.36
CA GLY A 408 18.55 -10.86 -22.97
C GLY A 408 18.76 -12.02 -22.00
N ALA A 409 18.73 -11.79 -20.69
CA ALA A 409 18.98 -12.84 -19.69
C ALA A 409 17.79 -13.78 -19.42
N GLY A 410 16.60 -13.48 -19.97
CA GLY A 410 15.33 -14.12 -19.64
C GLY A 410 14.67 -13.52 -18.40
N SER A 411 13.34 -13.61 -18.26
CA SER A 411 12.61 -13.01 -17.13
C SER A 411 12.57 -13.88 -15.86
N ASP A 412 12.83 -15.19 -16.00
CA ASP A 412 12.77 -16.17 -14.92
C ASP A 412 14.00 -16.07 -14.02
N VAL A 413 13.79 -15.60 -12.78
CA VAL A 413 14.84 -15.37 -11.79
C VAL A 413 15.58 -16.67 -11.43
N SER A 414 14.91 -17.83 -11.46
CA SER A 414 15.53 -19.13 -11.16
C SER A 414 16.60 -19.53 -12.18
N GLN A 415 16.55 -18.96 -13.39
CA GLN A 415 17.48 -19.29 -14.48
C GLN A 415 18.65 -18.32 -14.60
N LEU A 416 18.66 -17.19 -13.86
CA LEU A 416 19.69 -16.16 -14.00
C LEU A 416 21.11 -16.68 -13.72
N SER A 417 21.25 -17.69 -12.85
CA SER A 417 22.53 -18.36 -12.54
C SER A 417 23.16 -19.12 -13.73
N LYS A 418 22.46 -19.22 -14.88
CA LYS A 418 23.01 -19.72 -16.16
C LYS A 418 23.71 -18.63 -16.98
N THR A 419 23.47 -17.36 -16.64
CA THR A 419 23.84 -16.18 -17.44
C THR A 419 24.71 -15.20 -16.64
N PHE A 420 24.49 -15.15 -15.33
CA PHE A 420 25.19 -14.33 -14.35
C PHE A 420 25.90 -15.24 -13.33
N PRO A 421 27.14 -14.92 -12.89
CA PRO A 421 27.93 -15.79 -12.02
C PRO A 421 27.43 -15.80 -10.56
N VAL A 422 27.76 -16.86 -9.81
CA VAL A 422 27.68 -16.82 -8.35
C VAL A 422 28.76 -15.87 -7.81
N VAL A 423 28.41 -15.11 -6.77
CA VAL A 423 29.33 -14.24 -6.03
C VAL A 423 29.43 -14.77 -4.61
N ASP A 424 30.64 -15.04 -4.11
CA ASP A 424 30.85 -15.39 -2.70
C ASP A 424 31.42 -14.19 -1.94
N MET A 425 30.85 -13.88 -0.78
CA MET A 425 31.46 -13.03 0.24
C MET A 425 32.13 -13.92 1.29
N VAL A 426 33.42 -13.74 1.53
CA VAL A 426 34.23 -14.60 2.43
C VAL A 426 34.65 -13.82 3.67
N PHE A 427 34.37 -14.40 4.83
CA PHE A 427 34.59 -13.82 6.15
C PHE A 427 35.96 -14.21 6.74
N ALA A 428 36.30 -13.64 7.89
CA ALA A 428 37.59 -13.79 8.56
C ALA A 428 37.95 -15.23 8.99
N ASP A 429 36.95 -16.07 9.19
CA ASP A 429 37.01 -17.46 9.64
C ASP A 429 36.89 -18.48 8.48
N GLU A 430 37.07 -18.00 7.24
CA GLU A 430 36.89 -18.75 5.99
C GLU A 430 35.45 -19.23 5.71
N GLN A 431 34.46 -18.91 6.55
CA GLN A 431 33.04 -19.07 6.18
C GLN A 431 32.68 -18.11 5.04
N LYS A 432 31.63 -18.45 4.29
CA LYS A 432 31.20 -17.64 3.15
C LYS A 432 29.68 -17.56 3.00
N LEU A 433 29.21 -16.38 2.58
CA LEU A 433 27.86 -16.13 2.11
C LEU A 433 27.87 -16.18 0.56
N SER A 434 27.32 -17.25 -0.01
CA SER A 434 27.11 -17.37 -1.46
C SER A 434 25.86 -16.60 -1.89
N LEU A 435 26.03 -15.66 -2.81
CA LEU A 435 24.99 -14.80 -3.38
C LEU A 435 24.57 -15.28 -4.76
N SER A 436 23.26 -15.43 -4.96
CA SER A 436 22.66 -15.67 -6.28
C SER A 436 22.54 -14.36 -7.06
N PRO A 437 22.26 -14.40 -8.38
CA PRO A 437 22.11 -13.17 -9.16
C PRO A 437 21.01 -12.21 -8.65
N GLU A 438 19.95 -12.70 -8.00
CA GLU A 438 18.95 -11.81 -7.40
C GLU A 438 19.45 -11.01 -6.19
N ASN A 439 20.58 -11.41 -5.59
CA ASN A 439 21.18 -10.69 -4.47
C ASN A 439 22.06 -9.50 -4.89
N TYR A 440 22.39 -9.35 -6.17
CA TYR A 440 23.16 -8.21 -6.66
C TYR A 440 22.61 -7.61 -7.96
N LEU A 441 21.43 -8.06 -8.41
CA LEU A 441 20.70 -7.51 -9.55
C LEU A 441 19.33 -6.92 -9.13
N PHE A 442 18.94 -5.84 -9.79
CA PHE A 442 17.54 -5.39 -9.84
C PHE A 442 17.04 -5.40 -11.29
N ARG A 443 15.71 -5.54 -11.47
CA ARG A 443 15.07 -5.58 -12.79
C ARG A 443 14.84 -4.14 -13.27
N VAL A 444 15.16 -3.82 -14.52
CA VAL A 444 15.07 -2.43 -15.05
C VAL A 444 13.65 -1.87 -14.99
N SER A 445 12.68 -2.70 -15.39
CA SER A 445 11.25 -2.44 -15.34
C SER A 445 10.53 -3.76 -15.64
N ILE A 446 9.28 -3.91 -15.19
CA ILE A 446 8.41 -5.04 -15.57
C ILE A 446 8.16 -5.04 -17.10
N GLN A 447 8.16 -3.85 -17.71
CA GLN A 447 7.90 -3.65 -19.15
C GLN A 447 9.04 -4.16 -20.03
N VAL A 448 10.30 -4.08 -19.56
CA VAL A 448 11.49 -4.52 -20.33
C VAL A 448 11.88 -5.93 -19.88
N ARG A 449 11.18 -6.92 -20.44
CA ARG A 449 11.36 -8.35 -20.09
C ARG A 449 12.81 -8.81 -20.25
N GLY A 450 13.33 -9.49 -19.23
CA GLY A 450 14.69 -10.03 -19.19
C GLY A 450 15.80 -8.97 -19.17
N ALA A 451 15.54 -7.79 -18.59
CA ALA A 451 16.51 -6.72 -18.40
C ALA A 451 16.80 -6.42 -16.93
N TYR A 452 18.09 -6.35 -16.57
CA TYR A 452 18.58 -6.25 -15.20
C TYR A 452 19.79 -5.33 -15.10
N CYS A 453 19.93 -4.63 -13.97
CA CYS A 453 21.07 -3.79 -13.61
C CYS A 453 21.82 -4.35 -12.41
N LEU A 454 23.12 -4.06 -12.30
CA LEU A 454 23.85 -4.28 -11.05
C LEU A 454 23.29 -3.37 -9.94
N GLY A 455 22.74 -3.95 -8.88
CA GLY A 455 22.40 -3.26 -7.62
C GLY A 455 23.60 -3.12 -6.68
N VAL A 456 24.78 -2.90 -7.27
CA VAL A 456 26.07 -2.74 -6.60
C VAL A 456 26.74 -1.51 -7.20
N PHE A 457 27.05 -0.54 -6.36
CA PHE A 457 27.45 0.82 -6.74
C PHE A 457 28.77 1.24 -6.09
N HIS A 458 29.20 2.44 -6.45
CA HIS A 458 30.43 3.08 -6.02
C HIS A 458 30.17 4.00 -4.81
N ASN A 459 30.82 3.77 -3.66
CA ASN A 459 30.58 4.55 -2.43
C ASN A 459 31.23 5.97 -2.40
N GLY A 460 31.31 6.62 -3.56
CA GLY A 460 31.84 7.98 -3.70
C GLY A 460 33.30 8.10 -3.23
N LYS A 461 33.50 8.70 -2.04
CA LYS A 461 34.80 8.79 -1.38
C LYS A 461 34.81 8.19 0.02
N ASP A 462 33.70 7.63 0.48
CA ASP A 462 33.64 6.97 1.78
C ASP A 462 34.25 5.55 1.63
N PRO A 463 35.25 5.17 2.44
CA PRO A 463 35.89 3.85 2.35
C PRO A 463 35.10 2.77 3.10
N THR A 464 33.92 3.08 3.65
CA THR A 464 32.95 2.10 4.17
C THR A 464 32.42 1.24 3.03
N THR A 465 32.13 -0.03 3.31
CA THR A 465 31.30 -0.88 2.46
C THR A 465 29.89 -0.96 3.05
N LEU A 466 28.87 -0.55 2.31
CA LEU A 466 27.47 -0.70 2.72
C LEU A 466 26.85 -1.87 1.97
N LEU A 467 26.21 -2.79 2.69
CA LEU A 467 25.48 -3.92 2.11
C LEU A 467 23.99 -3.74 2.41
N GLY A 468 23.27 -3.19 1.44
CA GLY A 468 21.83 -2.98 1.51
C GLY A 468 21.00 -4.27 1.40
N GLY A 469 19.70 -4.14 1.62
CA GLY A 469 18.73 -5.24 1.64
C GLY A 469 18.74 -6.16 0.41
N ILE A 470 19.23 -5.68 -0.75
CA ILE A 470 19.40 -6.50 -1.95
C ILE A 470 20.25 -7.76 -1.69
N ILE A 471 21.33 -7.63 -0.92
CA ILE A 471 22.31 -8.70 -0.63
C ILE A 471 21.65 -9.88 0.11
N VAL A 472 20.59 -9.61 0.88
CA VAL A 472 19.98 -10.57 1.82
C VAL A 472 18.55 -10.99 1.44
N ARG A 473 18.07 -10.69 0.23
CA ARG A 473 16.91 -11.40 -0.37
C ARG A 473 17.09 -12.93 -0.27
N ASN A 474 16.01 -13.66 0.03
CA ASN A 474 16.00 -15.11 0.27
C ASN A 474 17.11 -15.56 1.25
N THR A 475 17.33 -14.75 2.29
CA THR A 475 18.29 -15.00 3.37
C THR A 475 17.65 -14.61 4.69
N LEU A 476 17.58 -15.55 5.62
CA LEU A 476 17.36 -15.22 7.03
C LEU A 476 18.67 -14.66 7.57
N VAL A 477 18.64 -13.39 7.96
CA VAL A 477 19.71 -12.71 8.70
C VAL A 477 19.34 -12.73 10.18
N MET A 478 20.21 -13.27 11.01
CA MET A 478 20.13 -13.22 12.47
C MET A 478 21.14 -12.20 12.97
N TYR A 479 20.69 -11.24 13.78
CA TYR A 479 21.52 -10.26 14.45
C TYR A 479 21.66 -10.70 15.91
N ASP A 480 22.60 -11.63 16.15
CA ASP A 480 22.89 -12.23 17.46
C ASP A 480 23.77 -11.25 18.26
N ARG A 481 23.12 -10.28 18.91
CA ARG A 481 23.79 -9.21 19.65
C ARG A 481 24.45 -9.74 20.92
N GLU A 482 23.81 -10.70 21.60
CA GLU A 482 24.33 -11.39 22.80
C GLU A 482 25.71 -12.02 22.58
N HIS A 483 25.92 -12.68 21.44
CA HIS A 483 27.19 -13.34 21.10
C HIS A 483 28.08 -12.53 20.15
N GLU A 484 27.72 -11.27 19.86
CA GLU A 484 28.42 -10.37 18.94
C GLU A 484 28.60 -10.95 17.52
N ASN A 485 27.57 -11.58 16.95
CA ASN A 485 27.60 -12.20 15.62
C ASN A 485 26.45 -11.78 14.70
N ILE A 486 26.64 -11.97 13.39
CA ILE A 486 25.56 -11.96 12.39
C ILE A 486 25.55 -13.32 11.69
N GLY A 487 24.39 -13.99 11.73
CA GLY A 487 24.14 -15.26 11.07
C GLY A 487 23.39 -15.08 9.76
N PHE A 488 23.74 -15.88 8.74
CA PHE A 488 23.09 -15.90 7.43
C PHE A 488 22.66 -17.31 7.05
N TRP A 489 21.40 -17.48 6.67
CA TRP A 489 20.87 -18.77 6.20
C TRP A 489 20.02 -18.57 4.93
N LYS A 490 20.48 -19.11 3.79
CA LYS A 490 19.76 -19.00 2.51
C LYS A 490 18.51 -19.88 2.54
N THR A 491 17.35 -19.26 2.34
CA THR A 491 16.04 -19.89 2.53
C THR A 491 14.95 -19.14 1.76
N ASN A 492 13.81 -19.78 1.46
CA ASN A 492 12.67 -19.03 0.93
C ASN A 492 11.99 -18.27 2.07
N CYS A 493 12.17 -16.95 2.13
CA CYS A 493 11.59 -16.12 3.18
C CYS A 493 10.06 -16.04 3.15
N SER A 494 9.39 -16.44 2.05
CA SER A 494 7.92 -16.54 2.02
C SER A 494 7.37 -17.78 2.75
N GLU A 495 8.24 -18.73 3.12
CA GLU A 495 7.91 -20.01 3.77
C GLU A 495 8.58 -20.10 5.17
N LEU A 496 9.06 -18.98 5.72
CA LEU A 496 9.97 -18.99 6.87
C LEU A 496 9.39 -19.71 8.09
N TRP A 497 8.15 -19.44 8.45
CA TRP A 497 7.52 -19.98 9.67
C TRP A 497 7.35 -21.50 9.63
N GLU A 498 7.03 -22.06 8.46
CA GLU A 498 6.97 -23.50 8.22
C GLU A 498 8.37 -24.14 8.33
N ARG A 499 9.38 -23.48 7.76
CA ARG A 499 10.76 -23.94 7.71
C ARG A 499 11.47 -23.87 9.06
N LEU A 500 11.07 -22.97 9.95
CA LEU A 500 11.55 -22.88 11.33
C LEU A 500 10.81 -23.83 12.30
N GLN A 501 9.73 -24.50 11.86
CA GLN A 501 8.86 -25.35 12.69
C GLN A 501 8.34 -24.65 13.97
N ILE A 502 8.08 -23.35 13.90
CA ILE A 502 7.53 -22.58 15.03
C ILE A 502 6.05 -22.93 15.23
N ALA A 503 5.68 -23.25 16.47
CA ALA A 503 4.35 -23.73 16.86
C ALA A 503 3.28 -22.62 16.90
N GLY A 504 3.07 -21.99 15.75
CA GLY A 504 2.12 -20.90 15.53
C GLY A 504 1.99 -20.46 14.06
N ALA A 505 2.76 -21.07 13.14
CA ALA A 505 2.80 -20.70 11.73
C ALA A 505 1.41 -20.72 11.06
N PRO A 506 1.00 -19.64 10.36
CA PRO A 506 -0.10 -19.69 9.39
C PRO A 506 0.19 -20.73 8.30
N PRO A 507 -0.81 -21.44 7.77
CA PRO A 507 -0.59 -22.50 6.79
C PRO A 507 -0.10 -21.98 5.43
N PRO A 508 0.74 -22.74 4.70
CA PRO A 508 1.21 -22.36 3.37
C PRO A 508 0.08 -22.06 2.40
N VAL A 509 0.30 -21.06 1.54
CA VAL A 509 -0.48 -20.89 0.31
C VAL A 509 0.01 -21.95 -0.69
N PRO A 510 -0.83 -22.92 -1.12
CA PRO A 510 -0.36 -23.99 -2.00
C PRO A 510 0.11 -23.47 -3.37
N SER A 511 1.34 -23.82 -3.75
CA SER A 511 1.88 -23.49 -5.07
C SER A 511 1.24 -24.38 -6.17
N PRO A 512 0.78 -23.82 -7.30
CA PRO A 512 -0.20 -24.49 -8.17
C PRO A 512 0.41 -25.48 -9.19
N PHE A 513 1.59 -26.07 -8.94
CA PHE A 513 2.24 -26.98 -9.89
C PHE A 513 2.99 -28.16 -9.24
N GLU A 514 2.25 -29.21 -8.90
CA GLU A 514 2.75 -30.57 -9.11
C GLU A 514 1.60 -31.50 -9.53
N ARG A 515 1.75 -32.18 -10.67
CA ARG A 515 0.70 -33.04 -11.27
C ARG A 515 1.30 -34.24 -11.99
N THR A 516 1.62 -35.29 -11.23
CA THR A 516 2.00 -36.59 -11.79
C THR A 516 1.28 -37.72 -11.04
N ASN A 517 0.90 -38.78 -11.76
CA ASN A 517 -0.01 -39.81 -11.27
C ASN A 517 0.65 -40.84 -10.33
N SER A 518 -0.12 -41.33 -9.36
CA SER A 518 -0.09 -42.72 -8.88
C SER A 518 -1.46 -43.10 -8.30
N THR A 519 -1.82 -44.38 -8.34
CA THR A 519 -3.18 -44.88 -8.06
C THR A 519 -3.20 -46.03 -7.05
N ALA A 520 -4.30 -46.14 -6.30
CA ALA A 520 -4.58 -47.09 -5.21
C ALA A 520 -3.81 -46.80 -3.89
N ASP A 521 -4.32 -47.16 -2.70
CA ASP A 521 -5.51 -47.99 -2.38
C ASP A 521 -6.39 -47.37 -1.26
N VAL A 522 -7.45 -48.06 -0.82
CA VAL A 522 -8.65 -47.49 -0.18
C VAL A 522 -8.90 -47.94 1.28
N SER A 523 -9.57 -47.05 2.05
CA SER A 523 -10.29 -47.26 3.33
C SER A 523 -9.50 -47.37 4.66
N PRO A 524 -10.14 -47.07 5.82
CA PRO A 524 -11.28 -46.17 6.06
C PRO A 524 -11.12 -45.18 7.24
N THR A 525 -11.95 -44.14 7.27
CA THR A 525 -11.99 -43.10 8.33
C THR A 525 -12.69 -43.54 9.62
N PRO A 526 -12.24 -43.04 10.79
CA PRO A 526 -13.11 -42.74 11.93
C PRO A 526 -13.43 -41.24 12.03
N THR A 527 -14.69 -40.89 12.29
CA THR A 527 -15.16 -39.52 12.52
C THR A 527 -14.72 -38.96 13.87
N GLY A 528 -14.42 -37.66 13.95
CA GLY A 528 -14.02 -37.04 15.23
C GLY A 528 -13.58 -35.57 15.18
N SER A 529 -14.27 -34.70 14.43
CA SER A 529 -13.97 -33.26 14.40
C SER A 529 -14.57 -32.53 15.62
N PRO A 530 -13.78 -31.84 16.47
CA PRO A 530 -14.32 -30.92 17.46
C PRO A 530 -14.97 -29.72 16.77
N GLN A 531 -16.17 -29.33 17.20
CA GLN A 531 -16.75 -28.04 16.82
C GLN A 531 -16.03 -26.90 17.57
N HIS A 532 -15.70 -25.84 16.84
CA HIS A 532 -15.58 -24.50 17.41
C HIS A 532 -16.73 -23.66 16.88
N ASP A 533 -17.71 -23.42 17.75
CA ASP A 533 -18.89 -22.63 17.43
C ASP A 533 -18.54 -21.14 17.41
N PHE A 534 -18.38 -20.58 16.20
CA PHE A 534 -18.27 -19.13 16.00
C PHE A 534 -19.68 -18.51 15.97
N PRO A 535 -19.97 -17.50 16.82
CA PRO A 535 -21.29 -16.87 16.85
C PRO A 535 -21.50 -15.92 15.66
N GLY A 536 -22.16 -16.41 14.61
CA GLY A 536 -22.68 -15.59 13.51
C GLY A 536 -22.17 -16.00 12.12
N GLN A 537 -22.99 -16.74 11.37
CA GLN A 537 -22.78 -16.91 9.94
C GLN A 537 -23.15 -15.63 9.19
N PHE A 538 -22.15 -14.85 8.78
CA PHE A 538 -22.34 -13.80 7.78
C PHE A 538 -22.57 -14.43 6.41
N GLN A 539 -23.83 -14.50 5.97
CA GLN A 539 -24.14 -14.76 4.57
C GLN A 539 -23.72 -13.55 3.75
N VAL A 540 -22.95 -13.78 2.69
CA VAL A 540 -22.46 -12.75 1.77
C VAL A 540 -23.33 -12.79 0.51
N GLY A 541 -24.08 -11.73 0.25
CA GLY A 541 -25.04 -11.68 -0.87
C GLY A 541 -24.55 -10.91 -2.08
N LEU A 542 -23.67 -9.94 -1.86
CA LEU A 542 -23.05 -9.14 -2.90
C LEU A 542 -21.69 -8.65 -2.40
N VAL A 543 -20.68 -8.68 -3.27
CA VAL A 543 -19.42 -7.97 -3.03
C VAL A 543 -19.34 -6.83 -4.04
N THR A 544 -19.11 -5.59 -3.61
CA THR A 544 -18.87 -4.47 -4.53
C THR A 544 -17.50 -3.88 -4.29
N PHE A 545 -16.84 -3.39 -5.34
CA PHE A 545 -15.54 -2.73 -5.20
C PHE A 545 -15.35 -1.62 -6.21
N TYR A 546 -14.49 -0.67 -5.85
CA TYR A 546 -14.05 0.45 -6.66
C TYR A 546 -12.65 0.18 -7.21
N MET A 547 -12.48 0.41 -8.51
CA MET A 547 -11.24 0.21 -9.24
C MET A 547 -10.96 1.45 -10.09
N SER A 548 -9.88 2.16 -9.80
CA SER A 548 -9.35 3.21 -10.66
C SER A 548 -8.49 2.58 -11.75
N LEU A 549 -8.57 3.06 -12.99
CA LEU A 549 -7.66 2.72 -14.08
C LEU A 549 -7.18 3.99 -14.81
N SER A 550 -5.89 4.04 -15.17
CA SER A 550 -5.27 5.16 -15.88
C SER A 550 -5.51 5.12 -17.39
N VAL A 551 -6.77 4.90 -17.80
CA VAL A 551 -7.23 4.86 -19.20
C VAL A 551 -8.52 5.66 -19.31
N ASN A 552 -8.63 6.47 -20.37
CA ASN A 552 -9.79 7.31 -20.58
C ASN A 552 -11.04 6.44 -20.82
N PHE A 553 -12.17 6.81 -20.18
CA PHE A 553 -13.42 6.06 -20.31
C PHE A 553 -13.85 5.83 -21.77
N SER A 554 -13.54 6.77 -22.66
CA SER A 554 -13.87 6.68 -24.10
C SER A 554 -13.17 5.52 -24.80
N GLU A 555 -11.95 5.19 -24.39
CA GLU A 555 -11.11 4.11 -24.93
C GLU A 555 -11.39 2.78 -24.22
N LEU A 556 -11.63 2.84 -22.91
CA LEU A 556 -12.02 1.71 -22.08
C LEU A 556 -13.39 1.12 -22.47
N LYS A 557 -14.37 1.97 -22.82
CA LYS A 557 -15.77 1.58 -23.03
C LYS A 557 -16.01 0.35 -23.91
N PRO A 558 -15.38 0.19 -25.11
CA PRO A 558 -15.53 -1.04 -25.91
C PRO A 558 -14.97 -2.31 -25.25
N HIS A 559 -13.98 -2.19 -24.35
CA HIS A 559 -13.30 -3.32 -23.70
C HIS A 559 -13.88 -3.69 -22.32
N ILE A 560 -15.00 -3.09 -21.88
CA ILE A 560 -15.60 -3.37 -20.56
C ILE A 560 -15.96 -4.85 -20.36
N THR A 561 -16.44 -5.54 -21.40
CA THR A 561 -16.78 -6.97 -21.34
C THR A 561 -15.55 -7.86 -21.17
N GLU A 562 -14.44 -7.49 -21.82
CA GLU A 562 -13.15 -8.16 -21.72
C GLU A 562 -12.53 -7.94 -20.33
N LEU A 563 -12.60 -6.70 -19.81
CA LEU A 563 -12.20 -6.37 -18.43
C LEU A 563 -13.00 -7.17 -17.39
N ALA A 564 -14.32 -7.30 -17.57
CA ALA A 564 -15.17 -8.11 -16.69
C ALA A 564 -14.76 -9.60 -16.69
N GLN A 565 -14.32 -10.14 -17.83
CA GLN A 565 -13.80 -11.50 -17.95
C GLN A 565 -12.47 -11.67 -17.21
N PHE A 566 -11.54 -10.72 -17.31
CA PHE A 566 -10.29 -10.77 -16.54
C PHE A 566 -10.54 -10.67 -15.02
N ILE A 567 -11.44 -9.77 -14.60
CA ILE A 567 -11.86 -9.66 -13.19
C ILE A 567 -12.47 -10.98 -12.70
N ALA A 568 -13.31 -11.64 -13.52
CA ALA A 568 -13.92 -12.93 -13.18
C ALA A 568 -12.87 -14.03 -12.99
N GLN A 569 -11.94 -14.15 -13.95
CA GLN A 569 -10.84 -15.12 -13.91
C GLN A 569 -9.97 -14.94 -12.66
N GLU A 570 -9.53 -13.72 -12.37
CA GLU A 570 -8.67 -13.43 -11.23
C GLU A 570 -9.35 -13.71 -9.90
N LEU A 571 -10.63 -13.33 -9.75
CA LEU A 571 -11.43 -13.59 -8.55
C LEU A 571 -11.87 -15.06 -8.40
N GLY A 572 -11.76 -15.87 -9.45
CA GLY A 572 -12.18 -17.27 -9.45
C GLY A 572 -13.70 -17.47 -9.52
N VAL A 573 -14.39 -16.59 -10.26
CA VAL A 573 -15.85 -16.61 -10.47
C VAL A 573 -16.20 -16.66 -11.95
N ASN A 574 -17.46 -16.93 -12.30
CA ASN A 574 -17.90 -16.88 -13.70
C ASN A 574 -18.11 -15.43 -14.16
N THR A 575 -17.87 -15.12 -15.44
CA THR A 575 -18.07 -13.77 -15.99
C THR A 575 -19.51 -13.26 -15.85
N SER A 576 -20.50 -14.15 -15.85
CA SER A 576 -21.92 -13.80 -15.60
C SER A 576 -22.18 -13.25 -14.19
N GLN A 577 -21.30 -13.52 -13.23
CA GLN A 577 -21.38 -13.01 -11.86
C GLN A 577 -20.81 -11.60 -11.72
N VAL A 578 -20.06 -11.11 -12.71
CA VAL A 578 -19.35 -9.82 -12.68
C VAL A 578 -20.16 -8.77 -13.43
N HIS A 579 -20.63 -7.76 -12.70
CA HIS A 579 -21.47 -6.69 -13.23
C HIS A 579 -20.83 -5.32 -13.00
N LEU A 580 -20.87 -4.48 -14.03
CA LEU A 580 -20.61 -3.05 -13.91
C LEU A 580 -21.81 -2.37 -13.22
N LEU A 581 -21.58 -1.65 -12.11
CA LEU A 581 -22.61 -0.84 -11.46
C LEU A 581 -22.58 0.62 -11.92
N ASN A 582 -21.40 1.23 -11.95
CA ASN A 582 -21.22 2.64 -12.27
C ASN A 582 -19.78 2.90 -12.74
N PHE A 583 -19.56 4.02 -13.43
CA PHE A 583 -18.23 4.53 -13.77
C PHE A 583 -18.20 6.06 -13.61
N THR A 584 -17.03 6.64 -13.43
CA THR A 584 -16.82 8.09 -13.35
C THR A 584 -15.44 8.42 -13.89
N ALA A 585 -15.38 9.25 -14.94
CA ALA A 585 -14.13 9.71 -15.52
C ALA A 585 -13.64 10.99 -14.84
N LYS A 586 -12.34 11.09 -14.58
CA LYS A 586 -11.69 12.27 -13.99
C LYS A 586 -10.36 12.53 -14.70
N GLY A 587 -10.40 13.36 -15.74
CA GLY A 587 -9.24 13.59 -16.60
C GLY A 587 -8.96 12.36 -17.47
N ASN A 588 -7.77 11.77 -17.33
CA ASN A 588 -7.38 10.55 -18.04
C ASN A 588 -7.77 9.27 -17.29
N ASP A 589 -8.19 9.37 -16.02
CA ASP A 589 -8.46 8.22 -15.17
C ASP A 589 -9.96 7.85 -15.16
N SER A 590 -10.26 6.56 -15.10
CA SER A 590 -11.60 5.99 -14.98
C SER A 590 -11.77 5.26 -13.66
N LEU A 591 -12.62 5.77 -12.77
CA LEU A 591 -13.05 5.07 -11.57
C LEU A 591 -14.28 4.21 -11.90
N ILE A 592 -14.21 2.90 -11.67
CA ILE A 592 -15.29 1.94 -11.94
C ILE A 592 -15.76 1.30 -10.64
N ARG A 593 -17.09 1.19 -10.45
CA ARG A 593 -17.68 0.35 -9.40
C ARG A 593 -18.18 -0.96 -10.01
N TRP A 594 -17.64 -2.07 -9.53
CA TRP A 594 -18.03 -3.43 -9.88
C TRP A 594 -18.89 -4.07 -8.79
N ALA A 595 -19.67 -5.08 -9.19
CA ALA A 595 -20.47 -5.95 -8.36
C ALA A 595 -20.20 -7.41 -8.72
N ILE A 596 -19.90 -8.24 -7.73
CA ILE A 596 -19.80 -9.68 -7.85
C ILE A 596 -21.00 -10.29 -7.14
N ARG A 597 -21.86 -11.00 -7.88
CA ARG A 597 -23.02 -11.72 -7.34
C ARG A 597 -22.74 -13.22 -7.18
N PRO A 598 -23.53 -13.93 -6.35
CA PRO A 598 -23.60 -15.39 -6.37
C PRO A 598 -23.94 -15.91 -7.79
N ALA A 599 -23.75 -17.22 -8.01
CA ALA A 599 -24.24 -17.86 -9.22
C ALA A 599 -25.78 -17.79 -9.30
N GLU A 600 -26.35 -17.84 -10.50
CA GLU A 600 -27.80 -17.63 -10.76
C GLU A 600 -28.74 -18.61 -10.02
N SER A 601 -28.20 -19.67 -9.41
CA SER A 601 -28.90 -20.67 -8.60
C SER A 601 -28.72 -20.51 -7.09
N ALA A 602 -28.10 -19.42 -6.61
CA ALA A 602 -27.78 -19.21 -5.20
C ALA A 602 -28.12 -17.79 -4.71
N GLU A 603 -28.64 -17.67 -3.49
CA GLU A 603 -28.97 -16.39 -2.85
C GLU A 603 -27.76 -15.73 -2.15
N TYR A 604 -26.72 -16.52 -1.86
CA TYR A 604 -25.49 -16.09 -1.20
C TYR A 604 -24.27 -16.89 -1.66
N PHE A 605 -23.08 -16.34 -1.48
CA PHE A 605 -21.82 -17.03 -1.74
C PHE A 605 -21.57 -18.10 -0.66
N THR A 606 -20.98 -19.24 -1.06
CA THR A 606 -20.41 -20.18 -0.07
C THR A 606 -19.29 -19.48 0.70
N ASN A 607 -19.08 -19.85 1.98
CA ASN A 607 -18.06 -19.20 2.81
C ASN A 607 -16.65 -19.27 2.16
N ALA A 608 -16.30 -20.41 1.55
CA ALA A 608 -15.05 -20.57 0.81
C ALA A 608 -14.95 -19.66 -0.42
N THR A 609 -16.04 -19.48 -1.17
CA THR A 609 -16.09 -18.54 -2.31
C THR A 609 -15.99 -17.09 -1.85
N ALA A 610 -16.75 -16.72 -0.80
CA ALA A 610 -16.74 -15.37 -0.24
C ALA A 610 -15.34 -14.99 0.25
N MET A 611 -14.74 -15.79 1.13
CA MET A 611 -13.39 -15.56 1.64
C MET A 611 -12.34 -15.57 0.51
N GLY A 612 -12.51 -16.41 -0.51
CA GLY A 612 -11.64 -16.44 -1.69
C GLY A 612 -11.72 -15.20 -2.57
N ILE A 613 -12.87 -14.51 -2.64
CA ILE A 613 -13.02 -13.21 -3.31
C ILE A 613 -12.43 -12.10 -2.43
N ILE A 614 -12.80 -12.08 -1.15
CA ILE A 614 -12.41 -11.05 -0.18
C ILE A 614 -10.88 -11.00 -0.03
N ALA A 615 -10.22 -12.14 0.16
CA ALA A 615 -8.75 -12.19 0.28
C ALA A 615 -8.05 -11.60 -0.96
N ARG A 616 -8.50 -11.95 -2.17
CA ARG A 616 -7.91 -11.42 -3.42
C ARG A 616 -8.09 -9.90 -3.58
N LEU A 617 -9.21 -9.34 -3.12
CA LEU A 617 -9.44 -7.90 -3.12
C LEU A 617 -8.61 -7.19 -2.05
N ALA A 618 -8.63 -7.69 -0.81
CA ALA A 618 -7.92 -7.11 0.33
C ALA A 618 -6.39 -7.19 0.22
N GLU A 619 -5.86 -8.23 -0.43
CA GLU A 619 -4.42 -8.40 -0.70
C GLU A 619 -3.99 -7.83 -2.06
N HIS A 620 -4.86 -7.05 -2.74
CA HIS A 620 -4.61 -6.45 -4.05
C HIS A 620 -4.11 -7.44 -5.13
N ARG A 621 -4.55 -8.71 -5.07
CA ARG A 621 -4.04 -9.79 -5.93
C ARG A 621 -4.66 -9.85 -7.33
N VAL A 622 -5.72 -9.09 -7.61
CA VAL A 622 -6.39 -9.06 -8.94
C VAL A 622 -5.45 -8.46 -9.98
N ARG A 623 -4.96 -9.28 -10.93
CA ARG A 623 -4.02 -8.84 -11.99
C ARG A 623 -4.72 -8.61 -13.33
N LEU A 624 -4.80 -7.35 -13.75
CA LEU A 624 -5.29 -7.00 -15.09
C LEU A 624 -4.15 -6.92 -16.12
N PRO A 625 -4.42 -7.21 -17.41
CA PRO A 625 -3.46 -7.00 -18.49
C PRO A 625 -3.11 -5.51 -18.71
N ASP A 626 -1.88 -5.25 -19.19
CA ASP A 626 -1.34 -3.91 -19.45
C ASP A 626 -2.18 -3.06 -20.43
N THR A 627 -3.06 -3.69 -21.23
CA THR A 627 -4.02 -3.03 -22.14
C THR A 627 -5.04 -2.15 -21.41
N PHE A 628 -5.22 -2.35 -20.11
CA PHE A 628 -6.10 -1.54 -19.26
C PHE A 628 -5.35 -0.47 -18.45
N GLY A 629 -4.06 -0.27 -18.73
CA GLY A 629 -3.20 0.70 -18.05
C GLY A 629 -2.85 0.29 -16.62
N SER A 630 -2.34 1.26 -15.84
CA SER A 630 -2.18 1.07 -14.40
C SER A 630 -3.55 1.11 -13.71
N TYR A 631 -3.74 0.29 -12.68
CA TYR A 631 -5.01 0.21 -11.95
C TYR A 631 -4.77 0.09 -10.44
N GLN A 632 -5.76 0.54 -9.67
CA GLN A 632 -5.75 0.50 -8.22
C GLN A 632 -7.14 0.10 -7.71
N LEU A 633 -7.22 -0.93 -6.87
CA LEU A 633 -8.39 -1.17 -6.03
C LEU A 633 -8.42 -0.10 -4.94
N VAL A 634 -9.51 0.68 -4.89
CA VAL A 634 -9.65 1.86 -4.02
C VAL A 634 -10.37 1.50 -2.72
N GLU A 635 -11.47 0.76 -2.82
CA GLU A 635 -12.34 0.38 -1.71
C GLU A 635 -13.12 -0.88 -2.11
N TRP A 636 -13.49 -1.73 -1.14
CA TRP A 636 -14.45 -2.82 -1.35
C TRP A 636 -15.39 -2.93 -0.15
N ASN A 637 -16.62 -3.39 -0.40
CA ASN A 637 -17.65 -3.59 0.61
C ASN A 637 -18.38 -4.93 0.39
N ILE A 638 -18.84 -5.52 1.49
CA ILE A 638 -19.71 -6.70 1.51
C ILE A 638 -21.12 -6.24 1.87
N GLU A 639 -22.09 -6.65 1.08
CA GLU A 639 -23.51 -6.47 1.37
C GLU A 639 -24.14 -7.87 1.62
N PRO A 640 -25.01 -8.02 2.64
CA PRO A 640 -25.72 -9.27 2.88
C PRO A 640 -26.66 -9.60 1.71
N PRO A 641 -27.23 -10.82 1.64
CA PRO A 641 -28.30 -11.13 0.69
C PRO A 641 -29.37 -10.04 0.74
N PRO A 642 -29.86 -9.56 -0.42
CA PRO A 642 -31.03 -8.71 -0.42
C PRO A 642 -32.12 -9.51 0.25
N THR A 643 -32.59 -9.05 1.41
CA THR A 643 -33.75 -9.65 2.04
C THR A 643 -34.92 -9.34 1.11
N GLU A 644 -35.29 -10.33 0.30
CA GLU A 644 -36.55 -10.42 -0.46
C GLU A 644 -37.70 -10.45 0.56
N THR A 645 -37.88 -9.32 1.24
CA THR A 645 -39.00 -9.09 2.12
C THR A 645 -40.22 -9.20 1.23
N TRP A 646 -41.13 -10.10 1.62
CA TRP A 646 -42.39 -10.39 0.94
C TRP A 646 -43.11 -9.12 0.45
N TRP A 647 -42.94 -8.02 1.19
CA TRP A 647 -43.33 -6.67 0.82
C TRP A 647 -42.84 -6.15 -0.54
N LEU A 648 -41.56 -6.25 -0.92
CA LEU A 648 -41.11 -5.72 -2.22
C LEU A 648 -41.78 -6.47 -3.38
N GLN A 649 -41.75 -7.80 -3.30
CA GLN A 649 -42.26 -8.68 -4.35
C GLN A 649 -43.80 -8.60 -4.49
N ASN A 650 -44.51 -8.35 -3.38
CA ASN A 650 -45.97 -8.24 -3.35
C ASN A 650 -46.49 -6.80 -3.26
N TYR A 651 -45.64 -5.77 -3.25
CA TYR A 651 -46.06 -4.36 -3.09
C TYR A 651 -47.09 -3.95 -4.15
N ILE A 652 -46.89 -4.37 -5.40
CA ILE A 652 -47.83 -4.09 -6.50
C ILE A 652 -49.17 -4.79 -6.24
N VAL A 653 -49.17 -6.04 -5.77
CA VAL A 653 -50.39 -6.79 -5.45
C VAL A 653 -51.15 -6.16 -4.28
N VAL A 654 -50.44 -5.77 -3.22
CA VAL A 654 -51.01 -5.09 -2.04
C VAL A 654 -51.51 -3.69 -2.40
N ALA A 655 -50.78 -2.91 -3.20
CA ALA A 655 -51.22 -1.61 -3.69
C ALA A 655 -52.46 -1.73 -4.59
N VAL A 656 -52.51 -2.70 -5.50
CA VAL A 656 -53.71 -3.00 -6.30
C VAL A 656 -54.86 -3.45 -5.41
N ALA A 657 -54.64 -4.29 -4.38
CA ALA A 657 -55.69 -4.67 -3.44
C ALA A 657 -56.21 -3.48 -2.61
N ILE A 658 -55.33 -2.55 -2.20
CA ILE A 658 -55.71 -1.30 -1.52
C ILE A 658 -56.48 -0.38 -2.47
N ILE A 659 -56.06 -0.24 -3.73
CA ILE A 659 -56.77 0.56 -4.74
C ILE A 659 -58.15 -0.04 -5.06
N VAL A 660 -58.24 -1.37 -5.24
CA VAL A 660 -59.52 -2.07 -5.49
C VAL A 660 -60.43 -1.98 -4.26
N THR A 661 -59.93 -2.16 -3.04
CA THR A 661 -60.76 -1.99 -1.83
C THR A 661 -61.17 -0.53 -1.61
N LEU A 662 -60.32 0.46 -1.91
CA LEU A 662 -60.70 1.87 -1.93
C LEU A 662 -61.77 2.16 -3.00
N ILE A 663 -61.66 1.62 -4.21
CA ILE A 663 -62.67 1.78 -5.27
C ILE A 663 -63.98 1.10 -4.85
N LEU A 664 -63.94 -0.07 -4.22
CA LEU A 664 -65.13 -0.75 -3.70
C LEU A 664 -65.75 0.00 -2.52
N VAL A 665 -64.96 0.60 -1.61
CA VAL A 665 -65.46 1.44 -0.51
C VAL A 665 -65.99 2.79 -1.02
N LEU A 666 -65.38 3.39 -2.05
CA LEU A 666 -65.84 4.64 -2.67
C LEU A 666 -67.09 4.43 -3.54
N SER A 667 -67.21 3.29 -4.24
CA SER A 667 -68.43 2.94 -4.97
C SER A 667 -69.55 2.44 -4.05
N ALA A 668 -69.24 1.74 -2.95
CA ALA A 668 -70.21 1.41 -1.91
C ALA A 668 -70.68 2.66 -1.15
N SER A 669 -69.79 3.58 -0.79
CA SER A 669 -70.17 4.85 -0.14
C SER A 669 -70.82 5.84 -1.11
N GLY A 670 -70.46 5.81 -2.39
CA GLY A 670 -71.15 6.53 -3.46
C GLY A 670 -72.56 6.00 -3.68
N GLY A 671 -72.72 4.68 -3.81
CA GLY A 671 -74.01 4.00 -3.88
C GLY A 671 -74.85 4.21 -2.61
N TRP A 672 -74.24 4.17 -1.43
CA TRP A 672 -74.88 4.49 -0.16
C TRP A 672 -75.31 5.95 -0.08
N ASN A 673 -74.52 6.90 -0.58
CA ASN A 673 -74.90 8.31 -0.62
C ASN A 673 -75.96 8.60 -1.70
N ILE A 674 -75.95 7.91 -2.84
CA ILE A 674 -77.00 7.99 -3.86
C ILE A 674 -78.31 7.38 -3.31
N TRP A 675 -78.23 6.25 -2.62
CA TRP A 675 -79.37 5.64 -1.92
C TRP A 675 -79.85 6.53 -0.77
N ARG A 676 -78.95 7.17 -0.01
CA ARG A 676 -79.31 8.14 1.03
C ARG A 676 -79.92 9.41 0.45
N GLN A 677 -79.45 9.87 -0.71
CA GLN A 677 -80.05 10.99 -1.44
C GLN A 677 -81.40 10.62 -2.06
N SER A 678 -81.62 9.39 -2.53
CA SER A 678 -82.95 8.97 -2.98
C SER A 678 -83.91 8.77 -1.80
N GLN A 679 -83.44 8.27 -0.65
CA GLN A 679 -84.20 8.28 0.61
C GLN A 679 -84.51 9.71 1.09
N GLN A 680 -83.61 10.68 0.87
CA GLN A 680 -83.87 12.10 1.17
C GLN A 680 -84.78 12.78 0.13
N ALA A 681 -84.79 12.32 -1.12
CA ALA A 681 -85.74 12.74 -2.15
C ALA A 681 -87.16 12.17 -1.92
N LEU A 682 -87.27 10.95 -1.40
CA LEU A 682 -88.54 10.41 -0.87
C LEU A 682 -88.89 10.99 0.51
N GLY A 683 -87.91 11.52 1.24
CA GLY A 683 -88.06 12.01 2.61
C GLY A 683 -88.73 13.39 2.76
N SER A 684 -89.17 14.02 1.67
CA SER A 684 -89.82 15.34 1.69
C SER A 684 -91.22 15.36 1.06
N TYR A 685 -91.97 14.26 1.16
CA TYR A 685 -93.42 14.27 0.89
C TYR A 685 -94.21 14.39 2.20
N LYS A 686 -94.61 15.60 2.56
CA LYS A 686 -95.49 15.88 3.69
C LYS A 686 -96.95 15.81 3.21
N PRO A 687 -97.84 15.01 3.83
CA PRO A 687 -99.12 14.67 3.22
C PRO A 687 -100.12 15.83 3.24
N VAL A 688 -100.76 16.02 2.08
CA VAL A 688 -102.15 16.47 1.84
C VAL A 688 -102.63 17.71 2.60
N ASP A 689 -102.85 18.77 1.84
CA ASP A 689 -104.13 19.50 1.94
C ASP A 689 -105.01 19.10 0.74
N VAL A 690 -106.33 19.17 0.88
CA VAL A 690 -107.30 18.56 -0.05
C VAL A 690 -107.90 19.60 -0.99
N ASP A 691 -107.87 19.37 -2.31
CA ASP A 691 -109.05 19.61 -3.16
C ASP A 691 -108.99 19.02 -4.60
N THR A 692 -110.03 18.22 -4.91
CA THR A 692 -110.67 17.99 -6.23
C THR A 692 -109.98 17.33 -7.46
N ALA A 693 -110.75 16.41 -8.06
CA ALA A 693 -110.89 16.06 -9.49
C ALA A 693 -109.98 14.99 -10.17
N ILE A 694 -110.67 13.93 -10.64
CA ILE A 694 -110.32 12.85 -11.59
C ILE A 694 -111.38 12.97 -12.74
N PRO A 695 -111.06 12.86 -14.06
CA PRO A 695 -110.72 11.62 -14.81
C PRO A 695 -109.45 11.73 -15.68
N GLU A 696 -108.70 10.68 -16.07
CA GLU A 696 -108.98 9.29 -16.53
C GLU A 696 -109.24 9.18 -18.06
N GLN A 697 -108.29 8.56 -18.80
CA GLN A 697 -108.58 7.92 -20.11
C GLN A 697 -107.51 6.89 -20.58
N GLU A 698 -107.79 5.62 -20.33
CA GLU A 698 -107.71 4.42 -21.20
C GLU A 698 -106.89 4.34 -22.53
N LEU A 699 -106.31 3.13 -22.75
CA LEU A 699 -106.12 2.39 -24.05
C LEU A 699 -105.14 2.92 -25.15
N GLN A 700 -104.48 2.15 -26.04
CA GLN A 700 -104.02 0.71 -26.07
C GLN A 700 -102.92 0.49 -27.21
N PRO A 701 -102.63 -0.68 -27.88
CA PRO A 701 -101.22 -1.13 -28.08
C PRO A 701 -100.77 -1.55 -29.53
N LEU A 702 -99.60 -2.25 -29.62
CA LEU A 702 -99.07 -3.12 -30.73
C LEU A 702 -98.34 -2.39 -31.92
N GLN A 703 -97.38 -2.96 -32.69
CA GLN A 703 -96.75 -4.32 -32.74
C GLN A 703 -95.39 -4.39 -33.53
N THR A 704 -94.73 -5.57 -33.50
CA THR A 704 -93.77 -6.18 -34.52
C THR A 704 -92.40 -5.50 -34.80
N GLN A 705 -91.30 -6.13 -35.24
CA GLN A 705 -90.80 -7.52 -35.53
C GLN A 705 -89.23 -7.45 -35.43
N VAL A 706 -88.37 -8.41 -35.00
CA VAL A 706 -88.12 -9.86 -35.30
C VAL A 706 -87.56 -10.07 -36.73
N ASP A 707 -86.40 -10.70 -37.03
CA ASP A 707 -85.45 -11.58 -36.25
C ASP A 707 -83.93 -11.29 -36.63
N VAL A 708 -82.83 -12.09 -36.56
CA VAL A 708 -82.51 -13.55 -36.44
C VAL A 708 -81.03 -13.83 -35.95
N ASP A 709 -80.59 -15.11 -35.95
CA ASP A 709 -79.34 -15.83 -35.52
C ASP A 709 -77.94 -15.50 -36.20
N THR A 710 -76.78 -16.21 -36.08
CA THR A 710 -76.33 -17.55 -35.52
C THR A 710 -74.80 -17.60 -35.14
N ALA A 711 -74.21 -18.76 -34.73
CA ALA A 711 -72.79 -18.91 -34.28
C ALA A 711 -72.11 -20.31 -34.48
N LEU A 712 -70.77 -20.41 -34.22
CA LEU A 712 -69.89 -21.62 -33.98
C LEU A 712 -69.58 -22.57 -35.19
N PRO A 713 -68.66 -23.61 -35.12
CA PRO A 713 -67.59 -24.00 -34.15
C PRO A 713 -66.18 -24.45 -34.72
N VAL A 714 -65.19 -24.61 -33.80
CA VAL A 714 -64.11 -25.66 -33.55
C VAL A 714 -63.89 -26.81 -34.61
N GLN A 715 -62.71 -27.43 -34.95
CA GLN A 715 -61.52 -27.96 -34.20
C GLN A 715 -60.25 -28.34 -35.06
N GLU A 716 -59.07 -28.53 -34.41
CA GLU A 716 -57.89 -29.44 -34.66
C GLU A 716 -57.05 -29.56 -35.99
N ARG A 717 -55.69 -29.44 -35.88
CA ARG A 717 -54.62 -30.45 -36.24
C ARG A 717 -53.19 -29.86 -36.53
N GLN A 718 -52.16 -30.71 -36.42
CA GLN A 718 -50.72 -30.54 -36.78
C GLN A 718 -50.36 -31.34 -38.07
N PRO A 719 -49.09 -31.44 -38.56
CA PRO A 719 -47.99 -30.45 -38.75
C PRO A 719 -47.31 -30.56 -40.17
N LEU A 720 -46.35 -29.68 -40.56
CA LEU A 720 -45.05 -30.02 -41.24
C LEU A 720 -44.19 -28.83 -41.77
N ARG A 721 -42.87 -29.11 -41.90
CA ARG A 721 -41.83 -28.59 -42.85
C ARG A 721 -41.16 -27.19 -42.68
N THR A 722 -39.82 -27.27 -42.71
CA THR A 722 -38.75 -26.27 -43.02
C THR A 722 -38.53 -26.18 -44.57
N PRO A 723 -37.52 -25.48 -45.20
CA PRO A 723 -36.23 -24.93 -44.69
C PRO A 723 -35.68 -23.61 -45.34
N VAL A 724 -34.37 -23.32 -45.14
CA VAL A 724 -33.45 -22.36 -45.85
C VAL A 724 -33.75 -20.84 -45.65
N VAL A 725 -32.83 -19.85 -45.72
CA VAL A 725 -31.41 -19.73 -46.18
C VAL A 725 -30.55 -18.82 -45.26
N SER A 726 -29.22 -18.96 -45.37
CA SER A 726 -28.12 -18.01 -45.04
C SER A 726 -28.31 -16.59 -45.65
N ALA A 727 -27.48 -15.56 -45.45
CA ALA A 727 -26.08 -15.42 -44.97
C ALA A 727 -25.92 -13.99 -44.33
N LEU A 728 -24.74 -13.47 -43.96
CA LEU A 728 -23.33 -13.84 -44.19
C LEU A 728 -22.48 -13.35 -43.00
#